data_AF-A0A3C0AT05-F1
#
_entry.id   AF-A0A3C0AT05-F1
#
_cell.length_a   1.000
_cell.length_b   1.000
_cell.length_c   1.000
_cell.angle_alpha   90.00
_cell.angle_beta   90.00
_cell.angle_gamma   90.00
#
_symmetry.space_group_name_H-M   'P 1'
#
loop_
_entity.id
_entity.type
_entity.pdbx_description
1 polymer ?
#
loop_
_entity_poly.entity_id
_entity_poly.type
_entity_poly.pdbx_seq_one_letter_code
_entity_poly.pdbx_strand_id
1 'polypeptide(L)'
;HLRFKRYYKPYSVKLLDVRKDDYAGTSTVRNYSSDIVLVDPTTNVDREIKISMNDPLRYSGETFYQSGYHADPTTGKEMTTLSVVTNMGWMIPYVSCMIVVVGMLYHFMVTLLRFLGRREKQRTEPSDVNEFLPSGKENDLASQNRARLQEKMTKYLIPALIVVIFGGYLLSKARVPKPNSNEMNLYEFGQLPILYEGRTKPVDTLARNSLRIISGKQEFVDPNGNKQPAIKWFLDTIAKPSDAFEYEVVRIENPELLHTLGLKKRPGFRYSFDDFIEKIPELSKQSDLARQAGKGKATLYQSRVLDLEKKIGTVDLLIQSFKPPEIRAESARDDLIEAIRRHGILERRNPPRAIPPGGEEENDDQWQTYSYAWTRDLVKASFAKDKENEATQAWTKILVAYASGDVSEFNKEVRNYQIWLNKHKADLPHTSLSKVDFEAFFNHFEPFYYCSVLYMFAFVMVCFSFLFWQRPLGNAAFWLICLTFFVHTLALIGRIYISGRPPVTNLYSSAVFIGWGAVLAGIVIEKMNRLGIGSLLASVAGFSTLLIAHMLAGDGDTFAVLQAVLDTQFWLATHVVCITLGYAATFVAGLLGLFYILWGVLTPKMTAAAGKEVIRMLYGVLCFAIILSFFGTVLGGLWADDSWGRFWGWDPKENGALIIVLWNALVLHARWGGMV
;
A
#
# COMPACT_ATOMS: atom_id res chain seq x y z
N HIS A 1 37.55 24.46 10.41
CA HIS A 1 36.32 24.88 9.70
C HIS A 1 36.42 24.47 8.24
N LEU A 2 35.61 23.50 7.80
CA LEU A 2 35.47 23.20 6.37
C LEU A 2 34.67 24.34 5.73
N ARG A 3 35.32 25.18 4.92
CA ARG A 3 34.65 26.22 4.14
C ARG A 3 34.20 25.58 2.83
N PHE A 4 32.91 25.68 2.49
CA PHE A 4 32.41 25.21 1.20
C PHE A 4 33.15 25.95 0.07
N LYS A 5 33.68 25.20 -0.89
CA LYS A 5 34.29 25.76 -2.10
C LYS A 5 33.20 26.46 -2.92
N ARG A 6 33.42 27.72 -3.26
CA ARG A 6 32.49 28.52 -4.08
C ARG A 6 32.96 28.52 -5.53
N TYR A 7 32.02 28.39 -6.45
CA TYR A 7 32.25 28.49 -7.89
C TYR A 7 31.39 29.63 -8.42
N TYR A 8 32.02 30.64 -9.03
CA TYR A 8 31.32 31.74 -9.67
C TYR A 8 31.00 31.37 -11.13
N LYS A 9 29.84 31.81 -11.62
CA LYS A 9 29.34 31.53 -12.97
C LYS A 9 29.16 32.84 -13.75
N PRO A 10 29.22 32.81 -15.09
CA PRO A 10 29.02 33.99 -15.92
C PRO A 10 27.55 34.45 -15.99
N TYR A 11 26.64 33.69 -15.39
CA TYR A 11 25.21 33.99 -15.27
C TYR A 11 24.78 34.13 -13.82
N SER A 12 23.62 34.77 -13.63
CA SER A 12 22.95 34.90 -12.35
C SER A 12 21.54 34.33 -12.41
N VAL A 13 21.06 33.82 -11.28
CA VAL A 13 19.71 33.31 -11.10
C VAL A 13 19.05 34.10 -9.98
N LYS A 14 17.89 34.68 -10.25
CA LYS A 14 17.08 35.42 -9.27
C LYS A 14 15.75 34.71 -9.06
N LEU A 15 15.38 34.45 -7.82
CA LEU A 15 14.04 33.96 -7.47
C LEU A 15 13.02 35.10 -7.57
N LEU A 16 11.93 34.88 -8.31
CA LEU A 16 10.77 35.77 -8.36
C LEU A 16 9.70 35.29 -7.38
N ASP A 17 9.32 34.02 -7.49
CA ASP A 17 8.29 33.39 -6.68
C ASP A 17 8.65 31.93 -6.42
N VAL A 18 8.24 31.40 -5.27
CA VAL A 18 8.36 29.98 -4.96
C VAL A 18 7.05 29.47 -4.42
N ARG A 19 6.56 28.40 -5.03
CA ARG A 19 5.27 27.81 -4.71
C ARG A 19 5.46 26.40 -4.20
N LYS A 20 4.73 26.08 -3.13
CA LYS A 20 4.69 24.76 -2.53
C LYS A 20 3.22 24.33 -2.44
N ASP A 21 2.85 23.34 -3.23
CA ASP A 21 1.50 22.79 -3.23
C ASP A 21 1.48 21.57 -2.30
N ASP A 22 0.70 21.62 -1.22
CA ASP A 22 0.48 20.49 -0.33
C ASP A 22 -0.77 19.69 -0.71
N TYR A 23 -0.80 18.40 -0.38
CA TYR A 23 -2.04 17.64 -0.46
C TYR A 23 -3.05 18.19 0.55
N ALA A 24 -4.32 18.29 0.13
CA ALA A 24 -5.39 18.90 0.91
C ALA A 24 -5.47 18.34 2.33
N GLY A 25 -5.43 19.23 3.33
CA GLY A 25 -5.47 18.86 4.75
C GLY A 25 -4.20 18.18 5.28
N THR A 26 -3.05 18.32 4.61
CA THR A 26 -1.76 17.79 5.08
C THR A 26 -0.62 18.77 4.88
N SER A 27 0.53 18.48 5.50
CA SER A 27 1.82 19.09 5.20
C SER A 27 2.68 18.29 4.21
N THR A 28 2.10 17.25 3.60
CA THR A 28 2.79 16.43 2.60
C THR A 28 2.79 17.17 1.28
N VAL A 29 3.99 17.38 0.74
CA VAL A 29 4.13 18.15 -0.49
C VAL A 29 3.73 17.33 -1.71
N ARG A 30 2.86 17.92 -2.52
CA ARG A 30 2.45 17.42 -3.83
C ARG A 30 3.36 17.93 -4.93
N ASN A 31 3.71 19.21 -4.91
CA ASN A 31 4.56 19.83 -5.92
C ASN A 31 5.38 20.99 -5.35
N TYR A 32 6.55 21.21 -5.93
CA TYR A 32 7.33 22.43 -5.73
C TYR A 32 7.55 23.09 -7.08
N SER A 33 7.45 24.42 -7.11
CA SER A 33 7.91 25.19 -8.27
C SER A 33 8.55 26.51 -7.85
N SER A 34 9.48 26.97 -8.66
CA SER A 34 10.20 28.23 -8.49
C SER A 34 10.20 28.97 -9.82
N ASP A 35 9.64 30.17 -9.84
CA ASP A 35 9.75 31.07 -10.97
C ASP A 35 11.02 31.89 -10.79
N ILE A 36 11.94 31.79 -11.73
CA ILE A 36 13.25 32.42 -11.67
C ILE A 36 13.53 33.27 -12.91
N VAL A 37 14.38 34.30 -12.76
CA VAL A 37 15.00 34.99 -13.89
C VAL A 37 16.41 34.48 -14.04
N LEU A 38 16.74 34.01 -15.25
CA LEU A 38 18.11 33.67 -15.64
C LEU A 38 18.68 34.80 -16.48
N VAL A 39 19.77 35.42 -16.00
CA VAL A 39 20.49 36.49 -16.71
C VAL A 39 21.92 36.06 -16.99
N ASP A 40 22.28 35.96 -18.27
CA ASP A 40 23.63 35.72 -18.74
C ASP A 40 24.07 36.80 -19.75
N PRO A 41 24.88 37.78 -19.32
CA PRO A 41 25.37 38.84 -20.19
C PRO A 41 26.28 38.34 -21.31
N THR A 42 26.91 37.17 -21.17
CA THR A 42 27.88 36.65 -22.15
C THR A 42 27.20 36.05 -23.37
N THR A 43 25.98 35.52 -23.19
CA THR A 43 25.16 34.90 -24.25
C THR A 43 23.92 35.73 -24.58
N ASN A 44 23.75 36.91 -23.95
CA ASN A 44 22.60 37.81 -24.08
C ASN A 44 21.27 37.12 -23.75
N VAL A 45 21.27 36.30 -22.69
CA VAL A 45 20.07 35.61 -22.18
C VAL A 45 19.49 36.41 -21.02
N ASP A 46 18.22 36.79 -21.13
CA ASP A 46 17.41 37.33 -20.04
C ASP A 46 16.00 36.77 -20.22
N ARG A 47 15.64 35.78 -19.40
CA ARG A 47 14.33 35.11 -19.50
C ARG A 47 13.84 34.60 -18.15
N GLU A 48 12.52 34.66 -17.99
CA GLU A 48 11.80 34.01 -16.90
C GLU A 48 11.63 32.53 -17.21
N ILE A 49 11.91 31.68 -16.23
CA ILE A 49 11.83 30.22 -16.34
C ILE A 49 11.19 29.70 -15.08
N LYS A 50 10.23 28.79 -15.25
CA LYS A 50 9.68 28.00 -14.16
C LYS A 50 10.50 26.73 -14.01
N ILE A 51 11.10 26.52 -12.85
CA ILE A 51 11.66 25.24 -12.44
C ILE A 51 10.60 24.54 -11.60
N SER A 52 10.27 23.29 -11.90
CA SER A 52 9.32 22.53 -11.09
C SER A 52 9.76 21.09 -10.89
N MET A 53 9.06 20.36 -10.02
CA MET A 53 9.39 18.96 -9.76
C MET A 53 9.30 18.14 -11.07
N ASN A 54 10.37 17.41 -11.40
CA ASN A 54 10.56 16.67 -12.65
C ASN A 54 10.70 17.54 -13.92
N ASP A 55 10.81 18.86 -13.79
CA ASP A 55 11.08 19.77 -14.91
C ASP A 55 12.23 20.73 -14.54
N PRO A 56 13.49 20.23 -14.62
CA PRO A 56 14.67 21.00 -14.22
C PRO A 56 15.14 21.96 -15.32
N LEU A 57 15.73 23.10 -14.91
CA LEU A 57 16.41 23.99 -15.85
C LEU A 57 17.74 23.39 -16.28
N ARG A 58 17.94 23.22 -17.59
CA ARG A 58 19.25 22.86 -18.17
C ARG A 58 19.87 24.09 -18.84
N TYR A 59 21.02 24.54 -18.35
CA TYR A 59 21.72 25.71 -18.89
C TYR A 59 23.24 25.61 -18.71
N SER A 60 24.00 26.01 -19.74
CA SER A 60 25.48 26.02 -19.71
C SER A 60 26.15 24.68 -19.29
N GLY A 61 25.54 23.54 -19.63
CA GLY A 61 26.03 22.21 -19.25
C GLY A 61 25.74 21.81 -17.80
N GLU A 62 24.91 22.59 -17.10
CA GLU A 62 24.43 22.31 -15.75
C GLU A 62 22.93 22.06 -15.73
N THR A 63 22.49 21.23 -14.80
CA THR A 63 21.08 20.99 -14.52
C THR A 63 20.75 21.51 -13.13
N PHE A 64 19.79 22.43 -13.05
CA PHE A 64 19.25 23.03 -11.84
C PHE A 64 17.89 22.40 -11.56
N TYR A 65 17.77 21.69 -10.46
CA TYR A 65 16.49 21.13 -10.01
C TYR A 65 16.18 21.60 -8.61
N GLN A 66 14.89 21.79 -8.32
CA GLN A 66 14.45 22.19 -7.00
C GLN A 66 14.52 21.00 -6.04
N SER A 67 15.43 21.07 -5.08
CA SER A 67 15.65 20.03 -4.07
C SER A 67 14.98 20.35 -2.73
N GLY A 68 14.50 21.58 -2.54
CA GLY A 68 13.78 21.96 -1.33
C GLY A 68 13.08 23.31 -1.40
N TYR A 69 12.26 23.53 -0.38
CA TYR A 69 11.58 24.78 -0.06
C TYR A 69 11.77 25.02 1.44
N HIS A 70 12.08 26.25 1.82
CA HIS A 70 12.19 26.65 3.22
C HIS A 70 11.68 28.07 3.41
N ALA A 71 10.84 28.28 4.42
CA ALA A 71 10.48 29.61 4.89
C ALA A 71 11.41 29.99 6.06
N ASP A 72 12.06 31.14 5.97
CA ASP A 72 12.91 31.66 7.04
C ASP A 72 12.06 31.86 8.32
N PRO A 73 12.41 31.23 9.45
CA PRO A 73 11.63 31.32 10.69
C PRO A 73 11.52 32.74 11.26
N THR A 74 12.46 33.62 10.93
CA THR A 74 12.56 34.98 11.48
C THR A 74 11.95 36.02 10.56
N THR A 75 12.16 35.89 9.25
CA THR A 75 11.68 36.87 8.27
C THR A 75 10.40 36.44 7.55
N GLY A 76 10.01 35.17 7.64
CA GLY A 76 8.88 34.59 6.92
C GLY A 76 9.09 34.50 5.41
N LYS A 77 10.26 34.92 4.89
CA LYS A 77 10.55 34.90 3.46
C LYS A 77 10.74 33.47 2.99
N GLU A 78 10.01 33.13 1.94
CA GLU A 78 10.10 31.84 1.28
C GLU A 78 11.36 31.78 0.41
N MET A 79 12.04 30.63 0.45
CA MET A 79 13.28 30.38 -0.27
C MET A 79 13.20 29.04 -0.97
N THR A 80 13.79 28.97 -2.16
CA THR A 80 14.00 27.73 -2.90
C THR A 80 15.42 27.21 -2.70
N THR A 81 15.57 25.90 -2.59
CA THR A 81 16.88 25.25 -2.66
C THR A 81 17.02 24.61 -4.03
N LEU A 82 17.94 25.12 -4.84
CA LEU A 82 18.30 24.53 -6.13
C LEU A 82 19.57 23.69 -5.97
N SER A 83 19.47 22.41 -6.32
CA SER A 83 20.63 21.55 -6.48
C SER A 83 21.15 21.64 -7.91
N VAL A 84 22.47 21.70 -8.06
CA VAL A 84 23.14 21.86 -9.35
C VAL A 84 23.95 20.61 -9.66
N VAL A 85 23.73 20.03 -10.83
CA VAL A 85 24.46 18.85 -11.32
C VAL A 85 25.22 19.23 -12.58
N THR A 86 26.48 18.82 -12.64
CA THR A 86 27.32 18.90 -13.84
C THR A 86 27.59 17.49 -14.34
N ASN A 87 27.26 17.20 -15.60
CA ASN A 87 27.42 15.86 -16.18
C ASN A 87 28.13 15.94 -17.54
N MET A 88 29.47 15.92 -17.51
CA MET A 88 30.29 15.96 -18.74
C MET A 88 30.25 14.65 -19.55
N GLY A 89 29.88 13.55 -18.91
CA GLY A 89 29.80 12.21 -19.52
C GLY A 89 28.39 11.74 -19.78
N TRP A 90 27.41 12.65 -19.90
CA TRP A 90 25.99 12.30 -19.85
C TRP A 90 25.57 11.23 -20.88
N MET A 91 26.19 11.17 -22.05
CA MET A 91 25.89 10.13 -23.06
C MET A 91 26.49 8.75 -22.74
N ILE A 92 27.57 8.67 -21.95
CA ILE A 92 28.31 7.43 -21.72
C ILE A 92 27.42 6.35 -21.10
N PRO A 93 26.63 6.62 -20.03
CA PRO A 93 25.69 5.64 -19.49
C PRO A 93 24.67 5.18 -20.52
N TYR A 94 24.12 6.08 -21.33
CA TYR A 94 23.09 5.76 -22.32
C TYR A 94 23.62 4.80 -23.38
N VAL A 95 24.78 5.11 -23.97
CA VAL A 95 25.42 4.26 -24.97
C VAL A 95 25.78 2.90 -24.36
N SER A 96 26.37 2.89 -23.15
CA SER A 96 26.75 1.66 -22.46
C SER A 96 25.54 0.77 -22.18
N CYS A 97 24.45 1.36 -21.66
CA CYS A 97 23.21 0.64 -21.42
C CYS A 97 22.59 0.12 -22.72
N MET A 98 22.60 0.89 -23.81
CA MET A 98 22.10 0.42 -25.11
C MET A 98 22.90 -0.77 -25.64
N ILE A 99 24.24 -0.74 -25.55
CA ILE A 99 25.09 -1.87 -25.94
C ILE A 99 24.70 -3.13 -25.16
N VAL A 100 24.54 -3.00 -23.83
CA VAL A 100 24.19 -4.13 -22.97
C VAL A 100 22.76 -4.61 -23.23
N VAL A 101 21.78 -3.71 -23.41
CA VAL A 101 20.40 -4.06 -23.74
C VAL A 101 20.34 -4.82 -25.06
N VAL A 102 20.98 -4.32 -26.12
CA VAL A 102 21.02 -4.98 -27.43
C VAL A 102 21.71 -6.35 -27.33
N GLY A 103 22.85 -6.43 -26.63
CA GLY A 103 23.56 -7.68 -26.42
C GLY A 103 22.73 -8.72 -25.66
N MET A 104 22.05 -8.31 -24.58
CA MET A 104 21.18 -9.20 -23.81
C MET A 104 19.92 -9.61 -24.58
N LEU A 105 19.29 -8.70 -25.31
CA LEU A 105 18.12 -9.03 -26.14
C LEU A 105 18.49 -10.04 -27.23
N TYR A 106 19.63 -9.82 -27.90
CA TYR A 106 20.16 -10.76 -28.88
C TYR A 106 20.40 -12.13 -28.24
N HIS A 107 21.11 -12.16 -27.11
CA HIS A 107 21.44 -13.41 -26.43
C HIS A 107 20.18 -14.14 -25.92
N PHE A 108 19.21 -13.40 -25.39
CA PHE A 108 17.93 -13.92 -24.94
C PHE A 108 17.11 -14.49 -26.09
N MET A 109 16.95 -13.75 -27.20
CA MET A 109 16.21 -14.22 -28.37
C MET A 109 16.82 -15.49 -28.96
N VAL A 110 18.16 -15.54 -29.07
CA VAL A 110 18.87 -16.74 -29.52
C VAL A 110 18.60 -17.91 -28.56
N THR A 111 18.64 -17.67 -27.25
CA THR A 111 18.41 -18.72 -26.24
C THR A 111 16.96 -19.20 -26.24
N LEU A 112 16.00 -18.28 -26.35
CA LEU A 112 14.57 -18.56 -26.41
C LEU A 112 14.22 -19.37 -27.66
N LEU A 113 14.72 -18.98 -28.83
CA LEU A 113 14.50 -19.69 -30.09
C LEU A 113 15.10 -21.10 -30.06
N ARG A 114 16.32 -21.26 -29.52
CA ARG A 114 16.92 -22.60 -29.31
C ARG A 114 16.10 -23.45 -28.34
N PHE A 115 15.59 -22.85 -27.27
CA PHE A 115 14.74 -23.54 -26.28
C PHE A 115 13.42 -24.01 -26.90
N LEU A 116 12.73 -23.13 -27.64
CA LEU A 116 11.49 -23.45 -28.34
C LEU A 116 11.71 -24.55 -29.39
N GLY A 117 12.77 -24.44 -30.20
CA GLY A 117 13.09 -25.45 -31.22
C GLY A 117 13.48 -26.81 -30.65
N ARG A 118 14.17 -26.87 -29.51
CA ARG A 118 14.45 -28.15 -28.81
C ARG A 118 13.19 -28.80 -28.26
N ARG A 119 12.24 -28.00 -27.77
CA ARG A 119 10.95 -28.50 -27.28
C ARG A 119 10.05 -29.02 -28.39
N GLU A 120 10.05 -28.35 -29.54
CA GLU A 120 9.34 -28.83 -30.73
C GLU A 120 9.89 -30.18 -31.17
N LYS A 121 11.22 -30.33 -31.23
CA LYS A 121 11.90 -31.63 -31.48
C LYS A 121 11.50 -32.72 -30.48
N GLN A 122 11.48 -32.42 -29.18
CA GLN A 122 11.03 -33.36 -28.13
C GLN A 122 9.53 -33.67 -28.17
N ARG A 123 8.72 -32.86 -28.85
CA ARG A 123 7.27 -33.10 -29.07
C ARG A 123 7.02 -33.97 -30.31
N THR A 124 7.89 -33.87 -31.31
CA THR A 124 7.84 -34.65 -32.57
C THR A 124 8.54 -36.00 -32.50
N GLU A 125 9.45 -36.21 -31.54
CA GLU A 125 9.89 -37.56 -31.21
C GLU A 125 8.73 -38.30 -30.52
N PRO A 126 8.32 -39.48 -31.01
CA PRO A 126 7.34 -40.29 -30.30
C PRO A 126 7.90 -40.56 -28.91
N SER A 127 7.17 -40.21 -27.85
CA SER A 127 7.48 -40.75 -26.54
C SER A 127 7.35 -42.26 -26.63
N ASP A 128 8.40 -43.01 -26.32
CA ASP A 128 8.39 -44.47 -26.09
C ASP A 128 7.57 -44.84 -24.84
N VAL A 129 6.34 -44.34 -24.77
CA VAL A 129 5.35 -44.59 -23.72
C VAL A 129 4.09 -45.17 -24.37
N ASN A 130 4.28 -46.01 -25.39
CA ASN A 130 3.28 -46.98 -25.84
C ASN A 130 3.82 -48.42 -25.82
N GLU A 131 4.99 -48.68 -25.21
CA GLU A 131 5.61 -50.01 -25.20
C GLU A 131 5.25 -50.88 -23.96
N PHE A 132 4.24 -50.48 -23.17
CA PHE A 132 3.70 -51.30 -22.08
C PHE A 132 2.18 -51.31 -22.02
N LEU A 133 1.52 -51.48 -23.17
CA LEU A 133 0.13 -51.95 -23.19
C LEU A 133 0.14 -53.46 -23.46
N PRO A 134 -0.35 -54.30 -22.53
CA PRO A 134 -0.52 -55.72 -22.80
C PRO A 134 -1.52 -55.90 -23.94
N SER A 135 -1.17 -56.69 -24.95
CA SER A 135 -2.14 -57.18 -25.92
C SER A 135 -2.94 -58.35 -25.32
N GLY A 136 -4.25 -58.18 -25.19
CA GLY A 136 -5.23 -59.22 -24.81
C GLY A 136 -5.68 -59.14 -23.35
N LYS A 137 -6.96 -59.31 -22.98
CA LYS A 137 -8.18 -59.81 -23.64
C LYS A 137 -9.42 -59.21 -22.95
N GLU A 138 -10.53 -59.19 -23.70
CA GLU A 138 -11.95 -59.25 -23.27
C GLU A 138 -12.61 -58.06 -22.51
N ASN A 139 -13.27 -57.22 -23.32
CA ASN A 139 -14.69 -56.82 -23.23
C ASN A 139 -15.39 -56.81 -21.86
N ASP A 140 -15.33 -55.66 -21.18
CA ASP A 140 -16.46 -55.20 -20.37
C ASP A 140 -16.63 -53.68 -20.55
N LEU A 141 -17.68 -53.28 -21.29
CA LEU A 141 -17.99 -51.87 -21.58
C LEU A 141 -18.27 -51.08 -20.27
N ALA A 142 -18.76 -51.76 -19.22
CA ALA A 142 -19.08 -51.16 -17.94
C ALA A 142 -17.82 -50.81 -17.11
N SER A 143 -16.79 -51.66 -17.14
CA SER A 143 -15.51 -51.38 -16.46
C SER A 143 -14.72 -50.24 -17.13
N GLN A 144 -14.74 -50.19 -18.47
CA GLN A 144 -14.13 -49.09 -19.24
C GLN A 144 -14.88 -47.77 -19.03
N ASN A 145 -16.22 -47.81 -18.96
CA ASN A 145 -17.02 -46.63 -18.65
C ASN A 145 -16.80 -46.15 -17.21
N ARG A 146 -16.67 -47.06 -16.22
CA ARG A 146 -16.31 -46.71 -14.84
C ARG A 146 -14.91 -46.11 -14.73
N ALA A 147 -13.91 -46.67 -15.43
CA ALA A 147 -12.55 -46.11 -15.46
C ALA A 147 -12.50 -44.73 -16.14
N ARG A 148 -13.23 -44.54 -17.25
CA ARG A 148 -13.38 -43.23 -17.92
C ARG A 148 -14.14 -42.22 -17.07
N LEU A 149 -15.18 -42.63 -16.35
CA LEU A 149 -15.90 -41.79 -15.40
C LEU A 149 -15.00 -41.41 -14.23
N GLN A 150 -14.26 -42.35 -13.67
CA GLN A 150 -13.31 -42.11 -12.59
C GLN A 150 -12.18 -41.16 -13.04
N GLU A 151 -11.67 -41.32 -14.26
CA GLU A 151 -10.69 -40.40 -14.85
C GLU A 151 -11.28 -39.00 -15.07
N LYS A 152 -12.48 -38.89 -15.65
CA LYS A 152 -13.19 -37.61 -15.83
C LYS A 152 -13.51 -36.93 -14.50
N MET A 153 -13.93 -37.69 -13.50
CA MET A 153 -14.21 -37.19 -12.15
C MET A 153 -12.95 -36.66 -11.48
N THR A 154 -11.85 -37.41 -11.56
CA THR A 154 -10.56 -37.05 -10.94
C THR A 154 -9.90 -35.85 -11.64
N LYS A 155 -10.10 -35.71 -12.94
CA LYS A 155 -9.46 -34.68 -13.76
C LYS A 155 -10.26 -33.37 -13.85
N TYR A 156 -11.59 -33.43 -13.80
CA TYR A 156 -12.46 -32.26 -14.01
C TYR A 156 -13.45 -32.02 -12.87
N LEU A 157 -14.10 -33.06 -12.34
CA LEU A 157 -15.15 -32.87 -11.33
C LEU A 157 -14.58 -32.38 -9.99
N ILE A 158 -13.51 -33.00 -9.47
CA ILE A 158 -12.89 -32.59 -8.20
C ILE A 158 -12.38 -31.14 -8.29
N PRO A 159 -11.61 -30.74 -9.33
CA PRO A 159 -11.23 -29.34 -9.47
C PRO A 159 -12.40 -28.37 -9.63
N ALA A 160 -13.43 -28.72 -10.40
CA ALA A 160 -14.62 -27.88 -10.56
C ALA A 160 -15.34 -27.70 -9.21
N LEU A 161 -15.45 -28.77 -8.42
CA LEU A 161 -16.04 -28.72 -7.09
C LEU A 161 -15.25 -27.79 -6.15
N ILE A 162 -13.91 -27.86 -6.15
CA ILE A 162 -13.08 -26.93 -5.39
C ILE A 162 -13.35 -25.48 -5.80
N VAL A 163 -13.36 -25.19 -7.10
CA VAL A 163 -13.62 -23.84 -7.60
C VAL A 163 -15.01 -23.35 -7.18
N VAL A 164 -16.04 -24.21 -7.24
CA VAL A 164 -17.40 -23.87 -6.82
C VAL A 164 -17.49 -23.65 -5.30
N ILE A 165 -16.90 -24.51 -4.48
CA ILE A 165 -16.94 -24.39 -3.02
C ILE A 165 -16.20 -23.12 -2.57
N PHE A 166 -14.95 -22.94 -3.00
CA PHE A 166 -14.15 -21.79 -2.59
C PHE A 166 -14.60 -20.50 -3.26
N GLY A 167 -15.09 -20.56 -4.50
CA GLY A 167 -15.73 -19.43 -5.18
C GLY A 167 -17.02 -19.00 -4.47
N GLY A 168 -17.88 -19.95 -4.10
CA GLY A 168 -19.08 -19.70 -3.30
C GLY A 168 -18.75 -19.14 -1.91
N TYR A 169 -17.71 -19.65 -1.26
CA TYR A 169 -17.19 -19.10 0.00
C TYR A 169 -16.75 -17.65 -0.16
N LEU A 170 -15.96 -17.32 -1.18
CA LEU A 170 -15.51 -15.95 -1.46
C LEU A 170 -16.69 -15.02 -1.76
N LEU A 171 -17.67 -15.45 -2.55
CA LEU A 171 -18.89 -14.68 -2.83
C LEU A 171 -19.71 -14.43 -1.55
N SER A 172 -19.76 -15.40 -0.63
CA SER A 172 -20.42 -15.22 0.67
C SER A 172 -19.74 -14.13 1.52
N LYS A 173 -18.41 -14.02 1.42
CA LYS A 173 -17.62 -13.00 2.13
C LYS A 173 -17.65 -11.63 1.45
N ALA A 174 -17.80 -11.59 0.13
CA ALA A 174 -18.01 -10.36 -0.62
C ALA A 174 -19.41 -9.76 -0.40
N ARG A 175 -20.38 -10.53 0.12
CA ARG A 175 -21.74 -10.02 0.36
C ARG A 175 -21.73 -8.96 1.46
N VAL A 176 -22.23 -7.77 1.12
CA VAL A 176 -22.41 -6.67 2.07
C VAL A 176 -23.51 -7.04 3.08
N PRO A 177 -23.25 -6.89 4.40
CA PRO A 177 -24.24 -7.16 5.42
C PRO A 177 -25.39 -6.15 5.32
N LYS A 178 -26.63 -6.64 5.38
CA LYS A 178 -27.80 -5.79 5.60
C LYS A 178 -28.12 -5.89 7.10
N PRO A 179 -28.13 -4.78 7.85
CA PRO A 179 -28.46 -4.82 9.27
C PRO A 179 -29.90 -5.27 9.46
N ASN A 180 -30.19 -5.86 10.62
CA ASN A 180 -31.56 -6.10 11.05
C ASN A 180 -32.28 -4.76 11.26
N SER A 181 -33.62 -4.75 11.22
CA SER A 181 -34.42 -3.52 11.39
C SER A 181 -34.15 -2.77 12.70
N ASN A 182 -33.63 -3.47 13.71
CA ASN A 182 -33.39 -2.95 15.05
C ASN A 182 -31.91 -2.59 15.31
N GLU A 183 -31.06 -2.61 14.27
CA GLU A 183 -29.63 -2.31 14.39
C GLU A 183 -29.26 -1.07 13.57
N MET A 184 -28.29 -0.30 14.08
CA MET A 184 -27.72 0.82 13.34
C MET A 184 -26.88 0.30 12.16
N ASN A 185 -27.08 0.90 10.99
CA ASN A 185 -26.36 0.55 9.78
C ASN A 185 -24.98 1.19 9.76
N LEU A 186 -24.06 0.58 10.51
CA LEU A 186 -22.69 1.07 10.60
C LEU A 186 -21.94 0.98 9.26
N TYR A 187 -22.36 0.08 8.36
CA TYR A 187 -21.77 -0.03 7.02
C TYR A 187 -22.10 1.20 6.16
N GLU A 188 -23.37 1.63 6.11
CA GLU A 188 -23.78 2.84 5.38
C GLU A 188 -23.09 4.09 5.94
N PHE A 189 -22.95 4.21 7.27
CA PHE A 189 -22.18 5.29 7.88
C PHE A 189 -20.69 5.22 7.49
N GLY A 190 -20.12 4.01 7.47
CA GLY A 190 -18.74 3.78 7.05
C GLY A 190 -18.45 4.21 5.60
N GLN A 191 -19.46 4.25 4.73
CA GLN A 191 -19.33 4.70 3.34
C GLN A 191 -19.26 6.23 3.19
N LEU A 192 -19.56 7.00 4.24
CA LEU A 192 -19.50 8.45 4.16
C LEU A 192 -18.07 8.92 3.82
N PRO A 193 -17.90 9.91 2.91
CA PRO A 193 -16.59 10.42 2.53
C PRO A 193 -16.01 11.31 3.64
N ILE A 194 -14.70 11.20 3.83
CA ILE A 194 -13.93 12.06 4.72
C ILE A 194 -12.57 12.39 4.11
N LEU A 195 -12.13 13.64 4.20
CA LEU A 195 -10.78 14.04 3.78
C LEU A 195 -9.80 13.84 4.95
N TYR A 196 -8.81 12.96 4.76
CA TYR A 196 -7.75 12.75 5.74
C TYR A 196 -6.47 12.26 5.06
N GLU A 197 -5.31 12.72 5.52
CA GLU A 197 -4.00 12.38 4.92
C GLU A 197 -3.92 12.64 3.40
N GLY A 198 -4.58 13.71 2.93
CA GLY A 198 -4.37 14.21 1.57
C GLY A 198 -5.28 13.62 0.50
N ARG A 199 -6.22 12.75 0.87
CA ARG A 199 -7.22 12.17 -0.04
C ARG A 199 -8.57 11.98 0.64
N THR A 200 -9.64 12.02 -0.15
CA THR A 200 -10.96 11.58 0.29
C THR A 200 -11.01 10.07 0.38
N LYS A 201 -11.46 9.53 1.51
CA LYS A 201 -11.58 8.09 1.79
C LYS A 201 -12.89 7.83 2.56
N PRO A 202 -13.41 6.60 2.61
CA PRO A 202 -14.57 6.31 3.45
C PRO A 202 -14.21 6.41 4.94
N VAL A 203 -15.17 6.78 5.78
CA VAL A 203 -15.00 6.83 7.24
C VAL A 203 -14.58 5.46 7.78
N ASP A 204 -15.02 4.35 7.17
CA ASP A 204 -14.55 3.00 7.48
C ASP A 204 -13.01 2.86 7.38
N THR A 205 -12.39 3.44 6.35
CA THR A 205 -10.93 3.43 6.20
C THR A 205 -10.25 4.19 7.36
N LEU A 206 -10.76 5.37 7.72
CA LEU A 206 -10.22 6.15 8.85
C LEU A 206 -10.34 5.36 10.16
N ALA A 207 -11.50 4.78 10.43
CA ALA A 207 -11.78 4.00 11.62
C ALA A 207 -10.84 2.78 11.75
N ARG A 208 -10.76 1.95 10.69
CA ARG A 208 -9.90 0.75 10.66
C ARG A 208 -8.43 1.09 10.82
N ASN A 209 -7.95 2.13 10.16
CA ASN A 209 -6.55 2.54 10.25
C ASN A 209 -6.21 3.09 11.64
N SER A 210 -7.07 3.94 12.20
CA SER A 210 -6.88 4.51 13.53
C SER A 210 -6.87 3.42 14.60
N LEU A 211 -7.86 2.51 14.58
CA LEU A 211 -7.90 1.41 15.54
C LEU A 211 -6.72 0.45 15.38
N ARG A 212 -6.24 0.22 14.14
CA ARG A 212 -5.04 -0.61 13.91
C ARG A 212 -3.78 0.04 14.46
N ILE A 213 -3.60 1.35 14.30
CA ILE A 213 -2.47 2.08 14.88
C ILE A 213 -2.48 1.96 16.41
N ILE A 214 -3.65 2.04 17.04
CA ILE A 214 -3.80 2.02 18.49
C ILE A 214 -3.69 0.60 19.07
N SER A 215 -4.38 -0.37 18.46
CA SER A 215 -4.60 -1.71 19.01
C SER A 215 -3.86 -2.84 18.29
N GLY A 216 -3.32 -2.58 17.09
CA GLY A 216 -2.82 -3.60 16.17
C GLY A 216 -3.91 -4.46 15.53
N LYS A 217 -5.19 -4.11 15.69
CA LYS A 217 -6.37 -4.83 15.13
C LYS A 217 -7.35 -3.85 14.49
N GLN A 218 -8.21 -4.36 13.62
CA GLN A 218 -9.32 -3.60 13.00
C GLN A 218 -10.69 -3.89 13.65
N GLU A 219 -10.67 -4.63 14.76
CA GLU A 219 -11.82 -4.96 15.59
C GLU A 219 -11.40 -4.83 17.06
N PHE A 220 -12.38 -4.52 17.91
CA PHE A 220 -12.19 -4.49 19.37
C PHE A 220 -13.20 -5.40 20.05
N VAL A 221 -12.98 -5.66 21.33
CA VAL A 221 -13.92 -6.40 22.18
C VAL A 221 -14.58 -5.39 23.10
N ASP A 222 -15.91 -5.34 23.08
CA ASP A 222 -16.68 -4.46 23.97
C ASP A 222 -16.69 -4.99 25.42
N PRO A 223 -17.14 -4.20 26.41
CA PRO A 223 -17.22 -4.65 27.81
C PRO A 223 -18.11 -5.89 28.02
N ASN A 224 -19.00 -6.21 27.08
CA ASN A 224 -19.84 -7.39 27.10
C ASN A 224 -19.15 -8.64 26.53
N GLY A 225 -17.89 -8.53 26.09
CA GLY A 225 -17.12 -9.61 25.51
C GLY A 225 -17.40 -9.87 24.02
N ASN A 226 -18.19 -9.04 23.35
CA ASN A 226 -18.52 -9.20 21.94
C ASN A 226 -17.51 -8.49 21.05
N LYS A 227 -17.15 -9.11 19.92
CA LYS A 227 -16.31 -8.46 18.91
C LYS A 227 -17.13 -7.41 18.15
N GLN A 228 -16.56 -6.23 18.01
CA GLN A 228 -17.16 -5.09 17.34
C GLN A 228 -16.23 -4.52 16.26
N PRO A 229 -16.78 -4.00 15.16
CA PRO A 229 -15.98 -3.43 14.08
C PRO A 229 -15.37 -2.08 14.47
N ALA A 230 -14.27 -1.70 13.83
CA ALA A 230 -13.61 -0.40 14.08
C ALA A 230 -14.53 0.81 13.93
N ILE A 231 -15.52 0.74 13.03
CA ILE A 231 -16.46 1.85 12.80
C ILE A 231 -17.31 2.15 14.04
N LYS A 232 -17.63 1.13 14.85
CA LYS A 232 -18.32 1.32 16.13
C LYS A 232 -17.43 2.05 17.13
N TRP A 233 -16.19 1.57 17.30
CA TRP A 233 -15.20 2.25 18.14
C TRP A 233 -15.00 3.72 17.72
N PHE A 234 -14.96 3.99 16.42
CA PHE A 234 -14.83 5.35 15.91
C PHE A 234 -16.04 6.21 16.27
N LEU A 235 -17.27 5.71 16.06
CA LEU A 235 -18.50 6.40 16.46
C LEU A 235 -18.57 6.66 17.96
N ASP A 236 -18.25 5.65 18.78
CA ASP A 236 -18.15 5.81 20.23
C ASP A 236 -17.10 6.89 20.57
N THR A 237 -15.93 6.87 19.92
CA THR A 237 -14.88 7.88 20.15
C THR A 237 -15.32 9.30 19.84
N ILE A 238 -16.10 9.52 18.77
CA ILE A 238 -16.47 10.88 18.33
C ILE A 238 -17.80 11.37 18.91
N ALA A 239 -18.72 10.47 19.26
CA ALA A 239 -20.05 10.82 19.77
C ALA A 239 -20.20 10.59 21.28
N LYS A 240 -19.49 9.60 21.85
CA LYS A 240 -19.52 9.19 23.26
C LYS A 240 -18.11 8.90 23.81
N PRO A 241 -17.20 9.90 23.87
CA PRO A 241 -15.80 9.64 24.22
C PRO A 241 -15.60 8.91 25.56
N SER A 242 -16.50 9.12 26.54
CA SER A 242 -16.51 8.39 27.82
C SER A 242 -16.55 6.88 27.63
N ASP A 243 -17.47 6.40 26.78
CA ASP A 243 -17.69 4.97 26.56
C ASP A 243 -16.49 4.36 25.83
N ALA A 244 -15.90 5.13 24.90
CA ALA A 244 -14.72 4.70 24.16
C ALA A 244 -13.45 4.56 25.03
N PHE A 245 -13.38 5.30 26.16
CA PHE A 245 -12.25 5.25 27.07
C PHE A 245 -12.20 3.99 27.93
N GLU A 246 -13.34 3.34 28.13
CA GLU A 246 -13.44 2.05 28.83
C GLU A 246 -12.87 0.89 27.99
N TYR A 247 -12.82 1.04 26.67
CA TYR A 247 -12.44 -0.06 25.78
C TYR A 247 -10.94 -0.39 25.85
N GLU A 248 -10.61 -1.67 26.06
CA GLU A 248 -9.23 -2.17 26.07
C GLU A 248 -8.62 -2.21 24.65
N VAL A 249 -8.31 -1.04 24.09
CA VAL A 249 -7.80 -0.90 22.71
C VAL A 249 -6.34 -0.48 22.65
N VAL A 250 -5.78 0.18 23.67
CA VAL A 250 -4.44 0.77 23.61
C VAL A 250 -3.36 -0.30 23.84
N ARG A 251 -2.61 -0.68 22.80
CA ARG A 251 -1.58 -1.73 22.93
C ARG A 251 -0.28 -1.19 23.54
N ILE A 252 0.10 -1.70 24.73
CA ILE A 252 1.30 -1.34 25.50
C ILE A 252 2.05 -2.62 25.92
N GLU A 253 3.16 -2.92 25.25
CA GLU A 253 3.89 -4.19 25.45
C GLU A 253 5.14 -4.07 26.32
N ASN A 254 5.73 -2.88 26.39
CA ASN A 254 7.02 -2.68 27.02
C ASN A 254 6.87 -2.72 28.57
N PRO A 255 7.56 -3.63 29.28
CA PRO A 255 7.40 -3.76 30.73
C PRO A 255 7.79 -2.52 31.53
N GLU A 256 8.83 -1.79 31.11
CA GLU A 256 9.25 -0.55 31.77
C GLU A 256 8.19 0.54 31.63
N LEU A 257 7.58 0.67 30.44
CA LEU A 257 6.47 1.59 30.19
C LEU A 257 5.23 1.22 31.00
N LEU A 258 4.92 -0.08 31.11
CA LEU A 258 3.85 -0.53 31.99
C LEU A 258 4.11 -0.13 33.45
N HIS A 259 5.35 -0.28 33.92
CA HIS A 259 5.74 0.16 35.27
C HIS A 259 5.61 1.68 35.45
N THR A 260 6.05 2.48 34.47
CA THR A 260 5.87 3.95 34.47
C THR A 260 4.40 4.35 34.60
N LEU A 261 3.51 3.61 33.93
CA LEU A 261 2.07 3.88 33.92
C LEU A 261 1.32 3.21 35.08
N GLY A 262 2.00 2.44 35.95
CA GLY A 262 1.35 1.69 37.03
C GLY A 262 0.48 0.53 36.56
N LEU A 263 0.68 0.05 35.33
CA LEU A 263 -0.14 -0.97 34.69
C LEU A 263 0.39 -2.39 34.97
N LYS A 264 -0.53 -3.32 35.23
CA LYS A 264 -0.21 -4.74 35.33
C LYS A 264 -0.19 -5.40 33.96
N LYS A 265 0.73 -6.34 33.74
CA LYS A 265 0.78 -7.13 32.51
C LYS A 265 -0.47 -8.03 32.40
N ARG A 266 -1.17 -7.98 31.27
CA ARG A 266 -2.33 -8.86 30.96
C ARG A 266 -2.25 -9.47 29.56
N PRO A 267 -2.99 -10.56 29.29
CA PRO A 267 -3.01 -11.20 27.97
C PRO A 267 -3.38 -10.20 26.87
N GLY A 268 -2.60 -10.20 25.79
CA GLY A 268 -2.85 -9.34 24.63
C GLY A 268 -2.38 -7.88 24.76
N PHE A 269 -1.87 -7.46 25.93
CA PHE A 269 -1.23 -6.16 26.15
C PHE A 269 -2.06 -4.93 25.74
N ARG A 270 -3.39 -5.00 25.83
CA ARG A 270 -4.27 -3.87 25.50
C ARG A 270 -4.78 -3.21 26.77
N TYR A 271 -4.94 -1.89 26.76
CA TYR A 271 -5.38 -1.12 27.90
C TYR A 271 -6.46 -0.11 27.55
N SER A 272 -7.33 0.17 28.51
CA SER A 272 -8.32 1.23 28.40
C SER A 272 -7.61 2.57 28.64
N PHE A 273 -8.20 3.67 28.18
CA PHE A 273 -7.65 4.99 28.51
C PHE A 273 -7.80 5.29 30.01
N ASP A 274 -8.89 4.82 30.61
CA ASP A 274 -9.15 4.98 32.04
C ASP A 274 -8.07 4.33 32.92
N ASP A 275 -7.46 3.24 32.45
CA ASP A 275 -6.40 2.54 33.19
C ASP A 275 -5.17 3.42 33.48
N PHE A 276 -4.88 4.42 32.64
CA PHE A 276 -3.66 5.22 32.74
C PHE A 276 -3.85 6.73 32.55
N ILE A 277 -5.09 7.23 32.50
CA ILE A 277 -5.39 8.65 32.27
C ILE A 277 -4.70 9.58 33.28
N GLU A 278 -4.62 9.16 34.55
CA GLU A 278 -3.94 9.89 35.63
C GLU A 278 -2.41 10.01 35.43
N LYS A 279 -1.83 9.13 34.59
CA LYS A 279 -0.39 9.08 34.33
C LYS A 279 0.02 9.78 33.03
N ILE A 280 -0.93 10.38 32.29
CA ILE A 280 -0.66 11.16 31.08
C ILE A 280 0.36 12.29 31.33
N PRO A 281 0.32 13.06 32.44
CA PRO A 281 1.32 14.11 32.69
C PRO A 281 2.75 13.57 32.80
N GLU A 282 2.92 12.41 33.46
CA GLU A 282 4.22 11.75 33.56
C GLU A 282 4.67 11.22 32.18
N LEU A 283 3.76 10.64 31.41
CA LEU A 283 4.04 10.20 30.05
C LEU A 283 4.51 11.36 29.15
N SER A 284 3.88 12.54 29.25
CA SER A 284 4.28 13.73 28.50
C SER A 284 5.71 14.14 28.86
N LYS A 285 6.06 14.14 30.15
CA LYS A 285 7.42 14.43 30.62
C LYS A 285 8.45 13.46 30.05
N GLN A 286 8.14 12.16 30.05
CA GLN A 286 9.02 11.15 29.45
C GLN A 286 9.13 11.30 27.93
N SER A 287 8.05 11.72 27.26
CA SER A 287 8.04 11.98 25.82
C SER A 287 8.95 13.15 25.44
N ASP A 288 8.94 14.22 26.23
CA ASP A 288 9.83 15.37 26.02
C ASP A 288 11.31 15.00 26.21
N LEU A 289 11.62 14.17 27.20
CA LEU A 289 12.97 13.62 27.38
C LEU A 289 13.38 12.72 26.20
N ALA A 290 12.45 11.90 25.70
CA ALA A 290 12.69 11.03 24.55
C ALA A 290 12.97 11.84 23.26
N ARG A 291 12.28 12.98 23.06
CA ARG A 291 12.52 13.87 21.92
C ARG A 291 13.91 14.51 21.96
N GLN A 292 14.46 14.77 23.15
CA GLN A 292 15.79 15.36 23.32
C GLN A 292 16.93 14.40 22.94
N ALA A 293 16.70 13.07 22.94
CA ALA A 293 17.73 12.07 22.59
C ALA A 293 18.19 12.14 21.12
N GLY A 294 17.43 12.81 20.24
CA GLY A 294 17.71 12.94 18.82
C GLY A 294 17.26 11.72 17.98
N LYS A 295 16.98 11.94 16.69
CA LYS A 295 16.46 10.90 15.79
C LYS A 295 17.41 9.71 15.69
N GLY A 296 16.87 8.49 15.88
CA GLY A 296 17.62 7.23 15.74
C GLY A 296 18.53 6.86 16.92
N LYS A 297 18.61 7.71 17.95
CA LYS A 297 19.40 7.45 19.17
C LYS A 297 18.53 7.13 20.39
N ALA A 298 17.21 7.18 20.23
CA ALA A 298 16.27 6.86 21.29
C ALA A 298 16.42 5.40 21.74
N THR A 299 16.41 5.15 23.05
CA THR A 299 16.37 3.80 23.61
C THR A 299 15.06 3.09 23.24
N LEU A 300 15.00 1.77 23.40
CA LEU A 300 13.76 1.02 23.16
C LEU A 300 12.61 1.59 24.00
N TYR A 301 12.83 1.89 25.28
CA TYR A 301 11.85 2.53 26.15
C TYR A 301 11.37 3.88 25.60
N GLN A 302 12.30 4.78 25.25
CA GLN A 302 11.97 6.10 24.70
C GLN A 302 11.16 5.99 23.40
N SER A 303 11.52 5.06 22.52
CA SER A 303 10.76 4.79 21.29
C SER A 303 9.33 4.33 21.60
N ARG A 304 9.14 3.49 22.64
CA ARG A 304 7.81 3.02 23.06
C ARG A 304 6.99 4.09 23.77
N VAL A 305 7.63 5.01 24.50
CA VAL A 305 6.99 6.20 25.05
C VAL A 305 6.44 7.08 23.92
N LEU A 306 7.25 7.38 22.91
CA LEU A 306 6.82 8.18 21.75
C LEU A 306 5.73 7.49 20.93
N ASP A 307 5.78 6.16 20.79
CA ASP A 307 4.73 5.38 20.15
C ASP A 307 3.39 5.47 20.90
N LEU A 308 3.42 5.40 22.24
CA LEU A 308 2.22 5.56 23.06
C LEU A 308 1.66 6.99 22.98
N GLU A 309 2.53 8.00 23.06
CA GLU A 309 2.13 9.40 22.90
C GLU A 309 1.46 9.62 21.53
N LYS A 310 2.00 9.04 20.46
CA LYS A 310 1.37 9.08 19.13
C LYS A 310 -0.02 8.45 19.13
N LYS A 311 -0.21 7.30 19.78
CA LYS A 311 -1.52 6.63 19.88
C LYS A 311 -2.56 7.47 20.61
N ILE A 312 -2.18 8.07 21.74
CA ILE A 312 -3.04 8.98 22.51
C ILE A 312 -3.37 10.22 21.66
N GLY A 313 -2.35 10.77 20.99
CA GLY A 313 -2.50 11.90 20.08
C GLY A 313 -3.45 11.60 18.91
N THR A 314 -3.52 10.36 18.41
CA THR A 314 -4.50 9.96 17.39
C THR A 314 -5.93 10.02 17.94
N VAL A 315 -6.18 9.47 19.14
CA VAL A 315 -7.53 9.48 19.74
C VAL A 315 -7.99 10.89 20.06
N ASP A 316 -7.13 11.69 20.67
CA ASP A 316 -7.41 13.10 20.93
C ASP A 316 -7.67 13.86 19.61
N LEU A 317 -6.89 13.62 18.55
CA LEU A 317 -7.13 14.24 17.25
C LEU A 317 -8.53 13.91 16.70
N LEU A 318 -8.98 12.65 16.82
CA LEU A 318 -10.32 12.25 16.40
C LEU A 318 -11.38 12.98 17.24
N ILE A 319 -11.27 12.99 18.57
CA ILE A 319 -12.23 13.66 19.46
C ILE A 319 -12.32 15.15 19.11
N GLN A 320 -11.19 15.86 19.04
CA GLN A 320 -11.17 17.31 18.79
C GLN A 320 -11.68 17.69 17.38
N SER A 321 -11.62 16.76 16.42
CA SER A 321 -12.12 17.00 15.06
C SER A 321 -13.65 16.93 14.96
N PHE A 322 -14.29 16.26 15.91
CA PHE A 322 -15.74 15.99 15.91
C PHE A 322 -16.48 16.51 17.14
N LYS A 323 -15.80 16.96 18.20
CA LYS A 323 -16.44 17.53 19.38
C LYS A 323 -16.73 19.03 19.17
N PRO A 324 -18.00 19.48 19.20
CA PRO A 324 -18.32 20.90 19.26
C PRO A 324 -17.76 21.54 20.53
N PRO A 325 -17.34 22.82 20.50
CA PRO A 325 -16.98 23.53 21.72
C PRO A 325 -18.20 23.67 22.64
N GLU A 326 -17.96 23.49 23.94
CA GLU A 326 -18.97 23.78 24.96
C GLU A 326 -19.00 25.31 25.15
N ILE A 327 -20.09 25.95 24.71
CA ILE A 327 -20.29 27.39 24.86
C ILE A 327 -21.26 27.63 26.01
N ARG A 328 -20.77 28.22 27.10
CA ARG A 328 -21.60 28.57 28.25
C ARG A 328 -22.18 29.97 28.02
N ALA A 329 -23.46 30.14 28.34
CA ALA A 329 -24.15 31.42 28.15
C ALA A 329 -23.45 32.60 28.86
N GLU A 330 -22.86 32.34 30.02
CA GLU A 330 -22.18 33.34 30.87
C GLU A 330 -20.80 33.77 30.33
N SER A 331 -20.12 32.92 29.55
CA SER A 331 -18.75 33.13 29.04
C SER A 331 -18.65 32.95 27.53
N ALA A 332 -19.75 33.15 26.80
CA ALA A 332 -19.87 32.78 25.40
C ALA A 332 -18.77 33.39 24.50
N ARG A 333 -18.37 34.64 24.77
CA ARG A 333 -17.29 35.31 24.05
C ARG A 333 -15.93 34.64 24.26
N ASP A 334 -15.59 34.33 25.50
CA ASP A 334 -14.29 33.74 25.85
C ASP A 334 -14.21 32.28 25.38
N ASP A 335 -15.31 31.53 25.55
CA ASP A 335 -15.43 30.15 25.07
C ASP A 335 -15.32 30.09 23.52
N LEU A 336 -15.85 31.10 22.81
CA LEU A 336 -15.73 31.20 21.35
C LEU A 336 -14.29 31.56 20.91
N ILE A 337 -13.62 32.49 21.59
CA ILE A 337 -12.22 32.82 21.32
C ILE A 337 -11.33 31.58 21.53
N GLU A 338 -11.59 30.82 22.59
CA GLU A 338 -10.90 29.58 22.87
C GLU A 338 -11.18 28.51 21.80
N ALA A 339 -12.42 28.40 21.30
CA ALA A 339 -12.75 27.50 20.20
C ALA A 339 -11.97 27.84 18.91
N ILE A 340 -11.86 29.12 18.57
CA ILE A 340 -11.07 29.60 17.43
C ILE A 340 -9.58 29.29 17.62
N ARG A 341 -9.05 29.51 18.83
CA ARG A 341 -7.65 29.19 19.16
C ARG A 341 -7.37 27.69 19.04
N ARG A 342 -8.28 26.85 19.54
CA ARG A 342 -8.20 25.38 19.44
C ARG A 342 -8.20 24.93 17.98
N HIS A 343 -9.01 25.54 17.13
CA HIS A 343 -9.01 25.25 15.70
C HIS A 343 -7.61 25.47 15.07
N GLY A 344 -6.96 26.60 15.36
CA GLY A 344 -5.61 26.86 14.84
C GLY A 344 -4.55 25.85 15.29
N ILE A 345 -4.69 25.27 16.49
CA ILE A 345 -3.83 24.18 16.98
C ILE A 345 -4.18 22.86 16.29
N LEU A 346 -5.47 22.58 16.12
CA LEU A 346 -5.98 21.37 15.48
C LEU A 346 -5.51 21.27 14.03
N GLU A 347 -5.61 22.36 13.27
CA GLU A 347 -5.18 22.47 11.87
C GLU A 347 -3.71 22.06 11.67
N ARG A 348 -2.82 22.42 12.60
CA ARG A 348 -1.39 22.04 12.57
C ARG A 348 -1.15 20.54 12.72
N ARG A 349 -2.15 19.79 13.22
CA ARG A 349 -2.09 18.34 13.41
C ARG A 349 -2.73 17.56 12.26
N ASN A 350 -3.13 18.23 11.17
CA ASN A 350 -3.74 17.63 9.98
C ASN A 350 -4.97 16.76 10.31
N PRO A 351 -6.04 17.35 10.88
CA PRO A 351 -7.20 16.62 11.39
C PRO A 351 -8.04 16.00 10.25
N PRO A 352 -8.82 14.96 10.53
CA PRO A 352 -9.85 14.48 9.62
C PRO A 352 -10.94 15.53 9.40
N ARG A 353 -11.32 15.74 8.14
CA ARG A 353 -12.27 16.77 7.70
C ARG A 353 -13.49 16.11 7.08
N ALA A 354 -14.59 16.13 7.82
CA ALA A 354 -15.84 15.44 7.47
C ALA A 354 -16.81 16.31 6.68
N ILE A 355 -16.68 17.63 6.75
CA ILE A 355 -17.63 18.56 6.14
C ILE A 355 -17.08 19.02 4.79
N PRO A 356 -17.75 18.70 3.67
CA PRO A 356 -17.36 19.23 2.38
C PRO A 356 -17.64 20.73 2.29
N PRO A 357 -16.99 21.43 1.35
CA PRO A 357 -17.28 22.84 1.10
C PRO A 357 -18.77 23.04 0.74
N GLY A 358 -19.38 24.10 1.27
CA GLY A 358 -20.78 24.48 1.00
C GLY A 358 -20.83 25.62 -0.01
N GLY A 359 -21.65 25.50 -1.06
CA GLY A 359 -21.62 26.38 -2.23
C GLY A 359 -21.94 27.88 -2.02
N GLU A 360 -21.55 28.64 -3.06
CA GLU A 360 -21.71 30.07 -3.43
C GLU A 360 -20.86 31.16 -2.75
N GLU A 361 -20.20 30.95 -1.61
CA GLU A 361 -19.24 31.95 -1.09
C GLU A 361 -17.80 31.67 -1.58
N GLU A 362 -17.24 32.66 -2.28
CA GLU A 362 -15.95 32.70 -3.02
C GLU A 362 -14.65 32.35 -2.24
N ASN A 363 -14.74 31.79 -1.02
CA ASN A 363 -13.58 31.52 -0.17
C ASN A 363 -13.61 30.19 0.61
N ASP A 364 -14.63 29.33 0.43
CA ASP A 364 -14.73 28.06 1.17
C ASP A 364 -14.53 26.83 0.27
N ASP A 365 -13.42 26.77 -0.48
CA ASP A 365 -13.13 25.67 -1.41
C ASP A 365 -12.58 24.40 -0.73
N GLN A 366 -12.47 24.38 0.61
CA GLN A 366 -11.80 23.31 1.34
C GLN A 366 -12.71 22.56 2.30
N TRP A 367 -12.43 21.26 2.44
CA TRP A 367 -13.07 20.43 3.45
C TRP A 367 -12.70 20.93 4.86
N GLN A 368 -13.66 20.81 5.79
CA GLN A 368 -13.53 21.30 7.15
C GLN A 368 -13.72 20.19 8.18
N THR A 369 -13.13 20.37 9.36
CA THR A 369 -13.47 19.53 10.52
C THR A 369 -14.90 19.84 10.94
N TYR A 370 -15.60 18.83 11.46
CA TYR A 370 -16.97 19.04 11.95
C TYR A 370 -16.99 20.04 13.11
N SER A 371 -16.02 19.97 14.02
CA SER A 371 -15.90 20.92 15.15
C SER A 371 -15.77 22.37 14.69
N TYR A 372 -15.02 22.64 13.63
CA TYR A 372 -14.86 23.98 13.09
C TYR A 372 -16.11 24.44 12.33
N ALA A 373 -16.64 23.59 11.44
CA ALA A 373 -17.84 23.91 10.67
C ALA A 373 -19.02 24.23 11.59
N TRP A 374 -19.21 23.46 12.67
CA TRP A 374 -20.22 23.72 13.69
C TRP A 374 -19.99 25.07 14.39
N THR A 375 -18.76 25.37 14.80
CA THR A 375 -18.43 26.65 15.46
C THR A 375 -18.69 27.82 14.52
N ARG A 376 -18.33 27.68 13.25
CA ARG A 376 -18.57 28.68 12.22
C ARG A 376 -20.06 28.91 11.98
N ASP A 377 -20.85 27.84 11.86
CA ASP A 377 -22.29 27.93 11.65
C ASP A 377 -22.97 28.62 12.83
N LEU A 378 -22.53 28.34 14.07
CA LEU A 378 -23.00 29.05 15.26
C LEU A 378 -22.68 30.55 15.22
N VAL A 379 -21.46 30.93 14.82
CA VAL A 379 -21.06 32.33 14.65
C VAL A 379 -21.90 32.99 13.56
N LYS A 380 -22.04 32.34 12.40
CA LYS A 380 -22.86 32.85 11.28
C LYS A 380 -24.30 33.07 11.73
N ALA A 381 -24.94 32.09 12.36
CA ALA A 381 -26.31 32.21 12.88
C ALA A 381 -26.47 33.32 13.92
N SER A 382 -25.40 33.69 14.64
CA SER A 382 -25.41 34.78 15.63
C SER A 382 -25.31 36.17 15.01
N PHE A 383 -24.70 36.32 13.82
CA PHE A 383 -24.43 37.62 13.18
C PHE A 383 -25.23 37.87 11.89
N ALA A 384 -25.57 36.82 11.15
CA ALA A 384 -26.33 36.88 9.91
C ALA A 384 -27.48 35.88 9.98
N LYS A 385 -28.66 36.23 9.48
CA LYS A 385 -29.77 35.28 9.27
C LYS A 385 -29.48 34.35 8.08
N ASP A 386 -28.24 33.91 7.95
CA ASP A 386 -27.80 33.04 6.87
C ASP A 386 -28.11 31.58 7.18
N LYS A 387 -28.28 30.84 6.10
CA LYS A 387 -28.61 29.42 6.14
C LYS A 387 -27.41 28.64 6.68
N GLU A 388 -27.62 27.87 7.74
CA GLU A 388 -26.62 26.92 8.25
C GLU A 388 -26.21 25.91 7.17
N ASN A 389 -24.98 25.41 7.24
CA ASN A 389 -24.49 24.43 6.29
C ASN A 389 -25.24 23.09 6.46
N GLU A 390 -25.94 22.66 5.40
CA GLU A 390 -26.75 21.44 5.39
C GLU A 390 -25.93 20.19 5.73
N ALA A 391 -24.65 20.14 5.37
CA ALA A 391 -23.76 19.04 5.70
C ALA A 391 -23.40 19.00 7.19
N THR A 392 -23.14 20.17 7.81
CA THR A 392 -22.89 20.25 9.26
C THR A 392 -24.11 19.76 10.03
N GLN A 393 -25.32 20.21 9.67
CA GLN A 393 -26.56 19.78 10.30
C GLN A 393 -26.78 18.27 10.19
N ALA A 394 -26.52 17.70 9.00
CA ALA A 394 -26.65 16.25 8.79
C ALA A 394 -25.72 15.47 9.73
N TRP A 395 -24.44 15.88 9.85
CA TRP A 395 -23.50 15.28 10.79
C TRP A 395 -23.95 15.45 12.24
N THR A 396 -24.47 16.62 12.64
CA THR A 396 -25.01 16.83 13.99
C THR A 396 -26.14 15.84 14.29
N LYS A 397 -27.11 15.68 13.38
CA LYS A 397 -28.23 14.75 13.58
C LYS A 397 -27.78 13.30 13.67
N ILE A 398 -26.83 12.88 12.82
CA ILE A 398 -26.25 11.53 12.85
C ILE A 398 -25.58 11.26 14.21
N LEU A 399 -24.71 12.17 14.68
CA LEU A 399 -23.99 12.00 15.94
C LEU A 399 -24.92 12.03 17.16
N VAL A 400 -25.93 12.90 17.16
CA VAL A 400 -26.93 12.97 18.23
C VAL A 400 -27.79 11.71 18.27
N ALA A 401 -28.26 11.21 17.12
CA ALA A 401 -29.04 9.96 17.05
C ALA A 401 -28.21 8.74 17.51
N TYR A 402 -26.93 8.70 17.17
CA TYR A 402 -26.02 7.66 17.69
C TYR A 402 -25.83 7.78 19.21
N ALA A 403 -25.63 9.01 19.71
CA ALA A 403 -25.44 9.26 21.13
C ALA A 403 -26.71 8.93 21.95
N SER A 404 -27.90 9.18 21.42
CA SER A 404 -29.16 8.82 22.08
C SER A 404 -29.55 7.35 21.95
N GLY A 405 -28.90 6.59 21.06
CA GLY A 405 -29.26 5.20 20.78
C GLY A 405 -30.49 5.05 19.88
N ASP A 406 -30.91 6.12 19.18
CA ASP A 406 -32.04 6.09 18.25
C ASP A 406 -31.64 5.45 16.91
N VAL A 407 -31.94 4.16 16.77
CA VAL A 407 -31.63 3.38 15.57
C VAL A 407 -32.36 3.89 14.33
N SER A 408 -33.62 4.31 14.48
CA SER A 408 -34.46 4.71 13.35
C SER A 408 -33.97 6.03 12.78
N GLU A 409 -33.74 7.02 13.64
CA GLU A 409 -33.26 8.33 13.23
C GLU A 409 -31.82 8.26 12.71
N PHE A 410 -30.93 7.46 13.32
CA PHE A 410 -29.56 7.29 12.82
C PHE A 410 -29.55 6.76 11.37
N ASN A 411 -30.26 5.67 11.11
CA ASN A 411 -30.31 5.06 9.77
C ASN A 411 -30.93 6.00 8.73
N LYS A 412 -31.96 6.75 9.13
CA LYS A 412 -32.62 7.74 8.28
C LYS A 412 -31.68 8.89 7.92
N GLU A 413 -31.00 9.47 8.90
CA GLU A 413 -30.15 10.65 8.69
C GLU A 413 -28.87 10.31 7.92
N VAL A 414 -28.27 9.13 8.13
CA VAL A 414 -27.17 8.62 7.29
C VAL A 414 -27.60 8.51 5.82
N ARG A 415 -28.78 7.94 5.56
CA ARG A 415 -29.31 7.80 4.20
C ARG A 415 -29.64 9.15 3.57
N ASN A 416 -30.23 10.07 4.34
CA ASN A 416 -30.51 11.43 3.88
C ASN A 416 -29.23 12.14 3.47
N TYR A 417 -28.16 11.99 4.26
CA TYR A 417 -26.87 12.57 3.93
C TYR A 417 -26.23 11.95 2.69
N GLN A 418 -26.33 10.62 2.49
CA GLN A 418 -25.89 9.98 1.26
C GLN A 418 -26.65 10.48 0.01
N ILE A 419 -27.96 10.71 0.13
CA ILE A 419 -28.77 11.30 -0.95
C ILE A 419 -28.29 12.73 -1.24
N TRP A 420 -28.05 13.51 -0.19
CA TRP A 420 -27.53 14.88 -0.29
C TRP A 420 -26.16 14.92 -0.98
N LEU A 421 -25.23 14.02 -0.62
CA LEU A 421 -23.91 13.91 -1.24
C LEU A 421 -24.01 13.56 -2.73
N ASN A 422 -24.90 12.63 -3.10
CA ASN A 422 -25.12 12.27 -4.50
C ASN A 422 -25.70 13.42 -5.33
N LYS A 423 -26.51 14.28 -4.72
CA LYS A 423 -27.05 15.49 -5.35
C LYS A 423 -25.96 16.53 -5.61
N HIS A 424 -25.03 16.72 -4.66
CA HIS A 424 -23.95 17.73 -4.73
C HIS A 424 -22.61 17.17 -5.22
N LYS A 425 -22.61 15.99 -5.86
CA LYS A 425 -21.38 15.29 -6.28
C LYS A 425 -20.46 16.10 -7.19
N ALA A 426 -21.01 17.05 -7.96
CA ALA A 426 -20.26 17.89 -8.88
C ALA A 426 -19.45 18.97 -8.15
N ASP A 427 -19.89 19.35 -6.95
CA ASP A 427 -19.34 20.45 -6.16
C ASP A 427 -18.28 19.96 -5.18
N LEU A 428 -18.05 18.63 -5.09
CA LEU A 428 -17.07 18.04 -4.19
C LEU A 428 -15.65 18.07 -4.82
N PRO A 429 -14.73 18.90 -4.33
CA PRO A 429 -13.41 19.05 -4.94
C PRO A 429 -12.61 17.74 -4.84
N HIS A 430 -12.05 17.31 -5.96
CA HIS A 430 -11.17 16.13 -6.08
C HIS A 430 -11.74 14.83 -5.46
N THR A 431 -13.06 14.72 -5.33
CA THR A 431 -13.74 13.61 -4.64
C THR A 431 -14.55 12.78 -5.63
N SER A 432 -14.38 11.46 -5.59
CA SER A 432 -15.18 10.53 -6.40
C SER A 432 -15.96 9.60 -5.47
N LEU A 433 -17.26 9.86 -5.29
CA LEU A 433 -18.12 9.06 -4.40
C LEU A 433 -18.10 7.57 -4.77
N SER A 434 -18.11 7.24 -6.06
CA SER A 434 -18.01 5.85 -6.53
C SER A 434 -16.70 5.15 -6.13
N LYS A 435 -15.60 5.88 -5.95
CA LYS A 435 -14.33 5.32 -5.45
C LYS A 435 -14.39 5.10 -3.94
N VAL A 436 -15.02 6.03 -3.21
CA VAL A 436 -15.23 5.93 -1.76
C VAL A 436 -16.10 4.72 -1.43
N ASP A 437 -17.22 4.55 -2.14
CA ASP A 437 -18.12 3.40 -1.98
C ASP A 437 -17.41 2.07 -2.29
N PHE A 438 -16.64 2.04 -3.39
CA PHE A 438 -15.89 0.85 -3.77
C PHE A 438 -14.75 0.54 -2.79
N GLU A 439 -14.09 1.54 -2.21
CA GLU A 439 -13.08 1.35 -1.17
C GLU A 439 -13.70 0.77 0.12
N ALA A 440 -14.89 1.24 0.52
CA ALA A 440 -15.61 0.66 1.66
C ALA A 440 -15.98 -0.81 1.42
N PHE A 441 -16.45 -1.14 0.20
CA PHE A 441 -16.65 -2.53 -0.20
C PHE A 441 -15.35 -3.35 -0.20
N PHE A 442 -14.27 -2.78 -0.73
CA PHE A 442 -12.97 -3.42 -0.81
C PHE A 442 -12.40 -3.74 0.58
N ASN A 443 -12.55 -2.82 1.53
CA ASN A 443 -12.17 -3.00 2.92
C ASN A 443 -13.05 -4.03 3.63
N HIS A 444 -14.34 -4.10 3.31
CA HIS A 444 -15.23 -5.14 3.85
C HIS A 444 -14.88 -6.54 3.34
N PHE A 445 -14.61 -6.65 2.04
CA PHE A 445 -14.27 -7.94 1.43
C PHE A 445 -12.87 -8.44 1.81
N GLU A 446 -11.93 -7.56 2.16
CA GLU A 446 -10.54 -7.90 2.53
C GLU A 446 -9.90 -8.96 1.59
N PRO A 447 -9.91 -8.75 0.27
CA PRO A 447 -9.59 -9.81 -0.69
C PRO A 447 -8.19 -10.41 -0.50
N PHE A 448 -7.20 -9.60 -0.10
CA PHE A 448 -5.84 -10.07 0.15
C PHE A 448 -5.75 -11.00 1.37
N TYR A 449 -6.57 -10.78 2.40
CA TYR A 449 -6.62 -11.69 3.55
C TYR A 449 -7.09 -13.07 3.09
N TYR A 450 -8.21 -13.14 2.38
CA TYR A 450 -8.72 -14.41 1.85
C TYR A 450 -7.77 -15.05 0.86
N CYS A 451 -7.10 -14.28 0.00
CA CYS A 451 -6.05 -14.83 -0.88
C CYS A 451 -4.93 -15.48 -0.09
N SER A 452 -4.46 -14.86 1.00
CA SER A 452 -3.41 -15.44 1.83
C SER A 452 -3.84 -16.76 2.49
N VAL A 453 -5.08 -16.83 3.00
CA VAL A 453 -5.65 -18.07 3.57
C VAL A 453 -5.77 -19.17 2.50
N LEU A 454 -6.25 -18.83 1.30
CA LEU A 454 -6.40 -19.81 0.22
C LEU A 454 -5.05 -20.30 -0.32
N TYR A 455 -4.03 -19.43 -0.42
CA TYR A 455 -2.68 -19.86 -0.76
C TYR A 455 -2.08 -20.77 0.31
N MET A 456 -2.30 -20.48 1.60
CA MET A 456 -1.86 -21.38 2.68
C MET A 456 -2.57 -22.73 2.61
N PHE A 457 -3.88 -22.74 2.35
CA PHE A 457 -4.62 -23.99 2.18
C PHE A 457 -4.14 -24.78 0.96
N ALA A 458 -3.91 -24.11 -0.16
CA ALA A 458 -3.34 -24.72 -1.36
C ALA A 458 -1.94 -25.30 -1.10
N PHE A 459 -1.10 -24.60 -0.32
CA PHE A 459 0.21 -25.09 0.11
C PHE A 459 0.09 -26.42 0.85
N VAL A 460 -0.81 -26.47 1.85
CA VAL A 460 -1.07 -27.71 2.60
C VAL A 460 -1.51 -28.82 1.65
N MET A 461 -2.49 -28.57 0.76
CA MET A 461 -2.94 -29.55 -0.23
C MET A 461 -1.80 -30.07 -1.12
N VAL A 462 -0.90 -29.20 -1.58
CA VAL A 462 0.26 -29.58 -2.39
C VAL A 462 1.22 -30.47 -1.58
N CYS A 463 1.53 -30.11 -0.33
CA CYS A 463 2.36 -30.93 0.55
C CYS A 463 1.75 -32.32 0.77
N PHE A 464 0.45 -32.41 1.04
CA PHE A 464 -0.26 -33.69 1.15
C PHE A 464 -0.24 -34.48 -0.16
N SER A 465 -0.36 -33.80 -1.31
CA SER A 465 -0.25 -34.45 -2.63
C SER A 465 1.12 -35.07 -2.85
N PHE A 466 2.20 -34.42 -2.40
CA PHE A 466 3.55 -34.97 -2.47
C PHE A 466 3.77 -36.13 -1.48
N LEU A 467 3.22 -36.05 -0.27
CA LEU A 467 3.40 -37.09 0.75
C LEU A 467 2.65 -38.40 0.42
N PHE A 468 1.42 -38.29 -0.09
CA PHE A 468 0.55 -39.44 -0.37
C PHE A 468 0.42 -39.78 -1.86
N TRP A 469 1.18 -39.10 -2.73
CA TRP A 469 1.21 -39.30 -4.19
C TRP A 469 -0.17 -39.18 -4.89
N GLN A 470 -1.08 -38.41 -4.31
CA GLN A 470 -2.46 -38.25 -4.78
C GLN A 470 -2.55 -37.20 -5.90
N ARG A 471 -2.35 -37.61 -7.16
CA ARG A 471 -2.53 -36.76 -8.36
C ARG A 471 -3.83 -35.91 -8.36
N PRO A 472 -5.02 -36.40 -7.97
CA PRO A 472 -6.21 -35.56 -7.86
C PRO A 472 -6.03 -34.35 -6.95
N LEU A 473 -5.37 -34.55 -5.80
CA LEU A 473 -5.21 -33.51 -4.80
C LEU A 473 -4.31 -32.38 -5.30
N GLY A 474 -3.22 -32.72 -6.00
CA GLY A 474 -2.35 -31.75 -6.66
C GLY A 474 -3.06 -30.95 -7.76
N ASN A 475 -3.89 -31.62 -8.58
CA ASN A 475 -4.72 -30.92 -9.58
C ASN A 475 -5.73 -29.98 -8.93
N ALA A 476 -6.36 -30.42 -7.85
CA ALA A 476 -7.35 -29.63 -7.13
C ALA A 476 -6.69 -28.39 -6.48
N ALA A 477 -5.50 -28.55 -5.91
CA ALA A 477 -4.69 -27.45 -5.37
C ALA A 477 -4.27 -26.45 -6.47
N PHE A 478 -3.88 -26.93 -7.66
CA PHE A 478 -3.56 -26.06 -8.79
C PHE A 478 -4.74 -25.18 -9.20
N TRP A 479 -5.94 -25.75 -9.29
CA TRP A 479 -7.14 -24.97 -9.63
C TRP A 479 -7.54 -23.99 -8.52
N LEU A 480 -7.32 -24.33 -7.26
CA LEU A 480 -7.46 -23.39 -6.15
C LEU A 480 -6.47 -22.22 -6.27
N ILE A 481 -5.21 -22.47 -6.65
CA ILE A 481 -4.21 -21.43 -6.92
C ILE A 481 -4.66 -20.53 -8.07
N CYS A 482 -5.20 -21.10 -9.15
CA CYS A 482 -5.73 -20.33 -10.28
C CYS A 482 -6.91 -19.44 -9.87
N LEU A 483 -7.86 -19.96 -9.09
CA LEU A 483 -8.96 -19.16 -8.53
C LEU A 483 -8.44 -18.04 -7.63
N THR A 484 -7.50 -18.37 -6.73
CA THR A 484 -6.90 -17.39 -5.81
C THR A 484 -6.14 -16.31 -6.58
N PHE A 485 -5.39 -16.68 -7.62
CA PHE A 485 -4.71 -15.74 -8.51
C PHE A 485 -5.68 -14.84 -9.26
N PHE A 486 -6.83 -15.34 -9.69
CA PHE A 486 -7.88 -14.53 -10.29
C PHE A 486 -8.41 -13.47 -9.30
N VAL A 487 -8.74 -13.87 -8.07
CA VAL A 487 -9.18 -12.92 -7.03
C VAL A 487 -8.09 -11.93 -6.67
N HIS A 488 -6.84 -12.38 -6.55
CA HIS A 488 -5.67 -11.53 -6.32
C HIS A 488 -5.52 -10.49 -7.45
N THR A 489 -5.73 -10.91 -8.71
CA THR A 489 -5.69 -10.00 -9.86
C THR A 489 -6.81 -8.97 -9.80
N LEU A 490 -8.05 -9.38 -9.49
CA LEU A 490 -9.17 -8.46 -9.29
C LEU A 490 -8.91 -7.49 -8.13
N ALA A 491 -8.29 -7.95 -7.05
CA ALA A 491 -7.93 -7.12 -5.90
C ALA A 491 -6.88 -6.06 -6.28
N LEU A 492 -5.87 -6.43 -7.07
CA LEU A 492 -4.88 -5.49 -7.61
C LEU A 492 -5.52 -4.46 -8.54
N ILE A 493 -6.42 -4.89 -9.43
CA ILE A 493 -7.19 -3.98 -10.31
C ILE A 493 -8.04 -3.02 -9.47
N GLY A 494 -8.74 -3.53 -8.45
CA GLY A 494 -9.50 -2.69 -7.52
C GLY A 494 -8.62 -1.66 -6.82
N ARG A 495 -7.41 -2.05 -6.42
CA ARG A 495 -6.43 -1.13 -5.82
C ARG A 495 -5.97 -0.05 -6.81
N ILE A 496 -5.77 -0.40 -8.09
CA ILE A 496 -5.45 0.56 -9.15
C ILE A 496 -6.61 1.53 -9.37
N TYR A 497 -7.86 1.05 -9.33
CA TYR A 497 -9.05 1.89 -9.45
C TYR A 497 -9.17 2.90 -8.30
N ILE A 498 -8.95 2.46 -7.05
CA ILE A 498 -9.00 3.33 -5.85
C ILE A 498 -7.87 4.36 -5.89
N SER A 499 -6.63 3.91 -6.09
CA SER A 499 -5.44 4.79 -6.06
C SER A 499 -5.25 5.64 -7.32
N GLY A 500 -5.87 5.26 -8.44
CA GLY A 500 -5.62 5.84 -9.77
C GLY A 500 -4.19 5.60 -10.30
N ARG A 501 -3.44 4.66 -9.71
CA ARG A 501 -1.99 4.51 -9.92
C ARG A 501 -1.58 3.02 -9.97
N PRO A 502 -0.46 2.67 -10.64
CA PRO A 502 0.09 1.31 -10.63
C PRO A 502 0.33 0.77 -9.20
N PRO A 503 0.30 -0.55 -8.97
CA PRO A 503 0.34 -1.14 -7.64
C PRO A 503 1.76 -1.24 -7.02
N VAL A 504 2.57 -0.19 -7.17
CA VAL A 504 3.99 -0.16 -6.76
C VAL A 504 4.40 1.19 -6.13
N THR A 505 3.44 1.88 -5.51
CA THR A 505 3.63 3.23 -4.95
C THR A 505 4.27 3.23 -3.56
N ASN A 506 4.19 2.12 -2.83
CA ASN A 506 4.74 1.94 -1.48
C ASN A 506 5.14 0.48 -1.23
N LEU A 507 5.88 0.23 -0.13
CA LEU A 507 6.40 -1.10 0.21
C LEU A 507 5.30 -2.16 0.34
N TYR A 508 4.15 -1.80 0.92
CA TYR A 508 2.97 -2.66 1.00
C TYR A 508 2.54 -3.14 -0.40
N SER A 509 2.31 -2.20 -1.30
CA SER A 509 1.84 -2.49 -2.66
C SER A 509 2.86 -3.28 -3.48
N SER A 510 4.15 -2.95 -3.33
CA SER A 510 5.22 -3.69 -3.99
C SER A 510 5.28 -5.14 -3.52
N ALA A 511 5.11 -5.43 -2.22
CA ALA A 511 5.06 -6.80 -1.71
C ALA A 511 3.90 -7.60 -2.32
N VAL A 512 2.70 -7.01 -2.38
CA VAL A 512 1.53 -7.63 -3.03
C VAL A 512 1.81 -7.90 -4.51
N PHE A 513 2.37 -6.94 -5.25
CA PHE A 513 2.66 -7.08 -6.67
C PHE A 513 3.76 -8.12 -6.97
N ILE A 514 4.82 -8.18 -6.15
CA ILE A 514 5.85 -9.22 -6.23
C ILE A 514 5.23 -10.60 -6.04
N GLY A 515 4.35 -10.76 -5.04
CA GLY A 515 3.60 -12.00 -4.81
C GLY A 515 2.79 -12.43 -6.02
N TRP A 516 2.04 -11.49 -6.62
CA TRP A 516 1.27 -11.74 -7.84
C TRP A 516 2.17 -12.21 -9.00
N GLY A 517 3.29 -11.53 -9.26
CA GLY A 517 4.25 -11.92 -10.30
C GLY A 517 4.85 -13.31 -10.05
N ALA A 518 5.18 -13.63 -8.80
CA ALA A 518 5.74 -14.91 -8.41
C ALA A 518 4.71 -16.06 -8.54
N VAL A 519 3.44 -15.83 -8.19
CA VAL A 519 2.35 -16.79 -8.38
C VAL A 519 2.14 -17.05 -9.87
N LEU A 520 2.13 -16.01 -10.71
CA LEU A 520 2.02 -16.15 -12.17
C LEU A 520 3.16 -17.02 -12.72
N ALA A 521 4.40 -16.76 -12.31
CA ALA A 521 5.54 -17.58 -12.69
C ALA A 521 5.38 -19.05 -12.24
N GLY A 522 4.89 -19.29 -11.02
CA GLY A 522 4.59 -20.63 -10.52
C GLY A 522 3.52 -21.35 -11.34
N ILE A 523 2.44 -20.66 -11.74
CA ILE A 523 1.39 -21.21 -12.62
C ILE A 523 1.96 -21.58 -14.00
N VAL A 524 2.81 -20.72 -14.57
CA VAL A 524 3.48 -20.99 -15.86
C VAL A 524 4.40 -22.22 -15.74
N ILE A 525 5.20 -22.29 -14.67
CA ILE A 525 6.08 -23.44 -14.38
C ILE A 525 5.27 -24.73 -14.24
N GLU A 526 4.16 -24.70 -13.50
CA GLU A 526 3.30 -25.88 -13.32
C GLU A 526 2.70 -26.34 -14.64
N LYS A 527 2.22 -25.41 -15.47
CA LYS A 527 1.67 -25.73 -16.80
C LYS A 527 2.72 -26.35 -17.73
N MET A 528 3.99 -25.96 -17.57
CA MET A 528 5.09 -26.44 -18.38
C MET A 528 5.59 -27.84 -17.98
N ASN A 529 5.68 -28.14 -16.69
CA ASN A 529 6.36 -29.34 -16.20
C ASN A 529 5.44 -30.33 -15.44
N ARG A 530 4.25 -29.92 -14.99
CA ARG A 530 3.24 -30.77 -14.30
C ARG A 530 3.79 -31.66 -13.16
N LEU A 531 4.81 -31.18 -12.46
CA LEU A 531 5.48 -31.89 -11.36
C LEU A 531 4.95 -31.48 -9.98
N GLY A 532 3.98 -30.55 -9.88
CA GLY A 532 3.52 -29.97 -8.61
C GLY A 532 4.44 -28.89 -8.03
N ILE A 533 5.64 -28.72 -8.59
CA ILE A 533 6.67 -27.76 -8.14
C ILE A 533 6.18 -26.32 -8.34
N GLY A 534 5.53 -26.03 -9.46
CA GLY A 534 5.02 -24.69 -9.74
C GLY A 534 3.88 -24.31 -8.79
N SER A 535 3.00 -25.26 -8.48
CA SER A 535 1.95 -25.09 -7.46
C SER A 535 2.53 -24.83 -6.07
N LEU A 536 3.58 -25.56 -5.68
CA LEU A 536 4.28 -25.34 -4.41
C LEU A 536 4.85 -23.93 -4.33
N LEU A 537 5.61 -23.51 -5.36
CA LEU A 537 6.20 -22.17 -5.43
C LEU A 537 5.14 -21.07 -5.39
N ALA A 538 4.08 -21.20 -6.18
CA ALA A 538 2.98 -20.24 -6.22
C ALA A 538 2.30 -20.08 -4.85
N SER A 539 2.03 -21.19 -4.17
CA SER A 539 1.39 -21.16 -2.84
C SER A 539 2.29 -20.55 -1.76
N VAL A 540 3.58 -20.91 -1.72
CA VAL A 540 4.55 -20.34 -0.77
C VAL A 540 4.81 -18.86 -1.04
N ALA A 541 5.05 -18.50 -2.30
CA ALA A 541 5.31 -17.12 -2.69
C ALA A 541 4.09 -16.23 -2.45
N GLY A 542 2.90 -16.67 -2.86
CA GLY A 542 1.64 -15.95 -2.66
C GLY A 542 1.31 -15.73 -1.19
N PHE A 543 1.47 -16.76 -0.34
CA PHE A 543 1.23 -16.63 1.10
C PHE A 543 2.26 -15.72 1.79
N SER A 544 3.57 -16.00 1.60
CA SER A 544 4.64 -15.27 2.30
C SER A 544 4.66 -13.78 1.96
N THR A 545 4.46 -13.41 0.69
CA THR A 545 4.43 -12.01 0.26
C THR A 545 3.21 -11.25 0.78
N LEU A 546 2.03 -11.87 0.83
CA LEU A 546 0.84 -11.27 1.43
C LEU A 546 0.98 -11.15 2.95
N LEU A 547 1.66 -12.09 3.62
CA LEU A 547 1.99 -11.99 5.04
C LEU A 547 2.94 -10.82 5.31
N ILE A 548 3.99 -10.66 4.48
CA ILE A 548 4.91 -9.52 4.55
C ILE A 548 4.14 -8.21 4.31
N ALA A 549 3.26 -8.17 3.31
CA ALA A 549 2.41 -7.00 3.06
C ALA A 549 1.55 -6.67 4.29
N HIS A 550 0.93 -7.67 4.92
CA HIS A 550 0.15 -7.44 6.14
C HIS A 550 0.98 -6.82 7.28
N MET A 551 2.24 -7.25 7.45
CA MET A 551 3.16 -6.65 8.44
C MET A 551 3.56 -5.22 8.07
N LEU A 552 3.75 -4.93 6.77
CA LEU A 552 4.07 -3.59 6.26
C LEU A 552 2.88 -2.63 6.31
N ALA A 553 1.65 -3.14 6.46
CA ALA A 553 0.46 -2.32 6.60
C ALA A 553 0.31 -1.70 8.01
N GLY A 554 1.22 -2.02 8.94
CA GLY A 554 1.17 -1.59 10.34
C GLY A 554 1.14 -0.08 10.56
N ASP A 555 1.63 0.72 9.61
CA ASP A 555 1.71 2.18 9.72
C ASP A 555 0.39 2.92 9.45
N GLY A 556 -0.69 2.22 9.06
CA GLY A 556 -1.98 2.83 8.72
C GLY A 556 -2.33 2.72 7.24
N ASP A 557 -2.82 3.80 6.63
CA ASP A 557 -3.41 3.78 5.29
C ASP A 557 -2.45 3.27 4.20
N THR A 558 -2.86 2.20 3.50
CA THR A 558 -2.06 1.58 2.42
C THR A 558 -2.20 2.31 1.08
N PHE A 559 -3.09 3.31 1.00
CA PHE A 559 -3.32 4.20 -0.13
C PHE A 559 -2.71 5.59 0.08
N ALA A 560 -1.58 5.68 0.80
CA ALA A 560 -0.88 6.94 1.05
C ALA A 560 -0.64 7.76 -0.24
N VAL A 561 -0.68 9.08 -0.10
CA VAL A 561 -0.38 10.03 -1.18
C VAL A 561 1.07 9.89 -1.67
N LEU A 562 1.30 10.18 -2.96
CA LEU A 562 2.64 10.05 -3.54
C LEU A 562 3.53 11.19 -3.08
N GLN A 563 4.79 10.87 -2.81
CA GLN A 563 5.84 11.88 -2.71
C GLN A 563 5.94 12.64 -4.04
N ALA A 564 6.13 13.96 -3.98
CA ALA A 564 6.15 14.85 -5.15
C ALA A 564 7.03 14.35 -6.30
N VAL A 565 8.18 13.72 -6.02
CA VAL A 565 9.09 13.19 -7.05
C VAL A 565 8.45 12.08 -7.89
N LEU A 566 7.54 11.27 -7.30
CA LEU A 566 6.96 10.09 -7.96
C LEU A 566 5.74 10.42 -8.85
N ASP A 567 5.33 11.68 -9.00
CA ASP A 567 4.08 12.03 -9.69
C ASP A 567 4.12 11.91 -11.23
N THR A 568 5.20 11.36 -11.81
CA THR A 568 5.25 11.02 -13.25
C THR A 568 4.68 9.62 -13.49
N GLN A 569 3.45 9.53 -13.98
CA GLN A 569 2.77 8.25 -14.24
C GLN A 569 3.52 7.35 -15.24
N PHE A 570 4.18 7.94 -16.24
CA PHE A 570 4.94 7.19 -17.25
C PHE A 570 6.06 6.35 -16.62
N TRP A 571 6.92 6.97 -15.83
CA TRP A 571 8.05 6.30 -15.18
C TRP A 571 7.58 5.32 -14.11
N LEU A 572 6.57 5.68 -13.32
CA LEU A 572 5.98 4.76 -12.34
C LEU A 572 5.40 3.50 -13.00
N ALA A 573 4.73 3.64 -14.15
CA ALA A 573 4.11 2.52 -14.87
C ALA A 573 5.12 1.65 -15.64
N THR A 574 6.23 2.22 -16.12
CA THR A 574 7.21 1.50 -16.95
C THR A 574 8.38 0.98 -16.13
N HIS A 575 9.18 1.88 -15.55
CA HIS A 575 10.38 1.54 -14.79
C HIS A 575 10.06 0.68 -13.56
N VAL A 576 9.19 1.18 -12.67
CA VAL A 576 8.97 0.55 -11.37
C VAL A 576 8.26 -0.80 -11.52
N VAL A 577 7.34 -0.93 -12.47
CA VAL A 577 6.70 -2.22 -12.77
C VAL A 577 7.70 -3.21 -13.35
N CYS A 578 8.54 -2.80 -14.32
CA CYS A 578 9.54 -3.66 -14.94
C CYS A 578 10.55 -4.19 -13.91
N ILE A 579 11.13 -3.31 -13.09
CA ILE A 579 12.12 -3.72 -12.09
C ILE A 579 11.51 -4.63 -11.03
N THR A 580 10.26 -4.37 -10.62
CA THR A 580 9.56 -5.19 -9.62
C THR A 580 9.22 -6.58 -10.15
N LEU A 581 8.92 -6.73 -11.45
CA LEU A 581 8.80 -8.04 -12.09
C LEU A 581 10.14 -8.79 -12.12
N GLY A 582 11.25 -8.07 -12.33
CA GLY A 582 12.59 -8.64 -12.18
C GLY A 582 12.84 -9.17 -10.77
N TYR A 583 12.44 -8.41 -9.74
CA TYR A 583 12.54 -8.85 -8.35
C TYR A 583 11.66 -10.07 -8.06
N ALA A 584 10.45 -10.13 -8.60
CA ALA A 584 9.58 -11.30 -8.49
C ALA A 584 10.22 -12.54 -9.12
N ALA A 585 10.85 -12.40 -10.29
CA ALA A 585 11.55 -13.50 -10.95
C ALA A 585 12.78 -13.95 -10.14
N THR A 586 13.60 -13.03 -9.61
CA THR A 586 14.72 -13.38 -8.72
C THR A 586 14.23 -14.08 -7.45
N PHE A 587 13.11 -13.63 -6.88
CA PHE A 587 12.49 -14.27 -5.72
C PHE A 587 12.06 -15.73 -6.02
N VAL A 588 11.43 -15.97 -7.18
CA VAL A 588 11.08 -17.33 -7.63
C VAL A 588 12.31 -18.19 -7.87
N ALA A 589 13.39 -17.64 -8.45
CA ALA A 589 14.65 -18.36 -8.62
C ALA A 589 15.26 -18.77 -7.27
N GLY A 590 15.20 -17.89 -6.26
CA GLY A 590 15.60 -18.19 -4.89
C GLY A 590 14.78 -19.31 -4.26
N LEU A 591 13.45 -19.28 -4.41
CA LEU A 591 12.56 -20.34 -3.92
C LEU A 591 12.81 -21.69 -4.63
N LEU A 592 13.08 -21.68 -5.94
CA LEU A 592 13.49 -22.87 -6.69
C LEU A 592 14.81 -23.44 -6.19
N GLY A 593 15.80 -22.58 -5.91
CA GLY A 593 17.09 -22.98 -5.36
C GLY A 593 16.94 -23.60 -3.97
N LEU A 594 16.14 -22.96 -3.11
CA LEU A 594 15.83 -23.49 -1.78
C LEU A 594 15.14 -24.85 -1.87
N PHE A 595 14.15 -24.98 -2.76
CA PHE A 595 13.45 -26.23 -3.00
C PHE A 595 14.40 -27.35 -3.47
N TYR A 596 15.33 -27.04 -4.38
CA TYR A 596 16.33 -28.00 -4.85
C TYR A 596 17.20 -28.52 -3.70
N ILE A 597 17.70 -27.61 -2.85
CA ILE A 597 18.53 -27.97 -1.69
C ILE A 597 17.72 -28.82 -0.70
N LEU A 598 16.51 -28.38 -0.34
CA LEU A 598 15.66 -29.10 0.61
C LEU A 598 15.27 -30.49 0.10
N TRP A 599 14.91 -30.63 -1.18
CA TRP A 599 14.63 -31.95 -1.76
C TRP A 599 15.89 -32.83 -1.70
N GLY A 600 17.02 -32.32 -2.18
CA GLY A 600 18.27 -33.08 -2.24
C GLY A 600 18.77 -33.56 -0.87
N VAL A 601 18.57 -32.76 0.19
CA VAL A 601 19.00 -33.10 1.56
C VAL A 601 17.98 -33.99 2.28
N LEU A 602 16.68 -33.70 2.17
CA LEU A 602 15.64 -34.38 2.95
C LEU A 602 15.16 -35.68 2.32
N THR A 603 15.38 -35.89 1.02
CA THR A 603 14.86 -37.06 0.31
C THR A 603 15.96 -37.73 -0.52
N PRO A 604 16.42 -38.95 -0.16
CA PRO A 604 17.45 -39.69 -0.90
C PRO A 604 16.97 -40.21 -2.28
N LYS A 605 15.74 -39.85 -2.70
CA LYS A 605 15.10 -40.29 -3.95
C LYS A 605 15.10 -39.22 -5.05
N MET A 606 15.89 -38.15 -4.93
CA MET A 606 16.01 -37.19 -6.04
C MET A 606 16.71 -37.88 -7.22
N THR A 607 15.95 -38.19 -8.27
CA THR A 607 16.52 -38.72 -9.51
C THR A 607 17.31 -37.62 -10.22
N ALA A 608 18.42 -38.00 -10.88
CA ALA A 608 19.23 -37.05 -11.65
C ALA A 608 18.40 -36.30 -12.71
N ALA A 609 17.38 -36.96 -13.28
CA ALA A 609 16.45 -36.35 -14.23
C ALA A 609 15.61 -35.24 -13.59
N ALA A 610 15.02 -35.48 -12.41
CA ALA A 610 14.22 -34.47 -11.71
C ALA A 610 15.07 -33.25 -11.30
N GLY A 611 16.27 -33.48 -10.77
CA GLY A 611 17.21 -32.40 -10.42
C GLY A 611 17.59 -31.55 -11.64
N LYS A 612 17.85 -32.19 -12.79
CA LYS A 612 18.17 -31.48 -14.04
C LYS A 612 17.01 -30.62 -14.53
N GLU A 613 15.76 -31.04 -14.34
CA GLU A 613 14.58 -30.23 -14.68
C GLU A 613 14.43 -29.01 -13.75
N VAL A 614 14.68 -29.16 -12.44
CA VAL A 614 14.68 -28.02 -11.49
C VAL A 614 15.76 -27.01 -11.85
N ILE A 615 16.96 -27.48 -12.16
CA ILE A 615 18.07 -26.63 -12.60
C ILE A 615 17.72 -25.91 -13.92
N ARG A 616 17.02 -26.59 -14.86
CA ARG A 616 16.56 -25.98 -16.11
C ARG A 616 15.52 -24.89 -15.87
N MET A 617 14.57 -25.13 -14.96
CA MET A 617 13.59 -24.12 -14.55
C MET A 617 14.28 -22.90 -13.92
N LEU A 618 15.19 -23.12 -12.97
CA LEU A 618 15.95 -22.08 -12.30
C LEU A 618 16.75 -21.23 -13.31
N TYR A 619 17.42 -21.87 -14.27
CA TYR A 619 18.12 -21.17 -15.34
C TYR A 619 17.17 -20.30 -16.18
N GLY A 620 16.02 -20.85 -16.58
CA GLY A 620 15.01 -20.10 -17.33
C GLY A 620 14.52 -18.87 -16.58
N VAL A 621 14.16 -19.02 -15.29
CA VAL A 621 13.71 -17.92 -14.44
C VAL A 621 14.79 -16.86 -14.26
N LEU A 622 16.06 -17.24 -14.06
CA LEU A 622 17.17 -16.30 -13.93
C LEU A 622 17.41 -15.47 -15.21
N CYS A 623 17.23 -16.08 -16.39
CA CYS A 623 17.30 -15.34 -17.66
C CYS A 623 16.21 -14.26 -17.77
N PHE A 624 14.99 -14.54 -17.31
CA PHE A 624 13.95 -13.50 -17.25
C PHE A 624 14.25 -12.46 -16.16
N ALA A 625 14.74 -12.90 -15.01
CA ALA A 625 15.06 -12.05 -13.88
C ALA A 625 16.11 -11.00 -14.25
N ILE A 626 17.23 -11.40 -14.85
CA ILE A 626 18.31 -10.48 -15.23
C ILE A 626 17.85 -9.44 -16.25
N ILE A 627 17.04 -9.82 -17.23
CA ILE A 627 16.57 -8.91 -18.28
C ILE A 627 15.66 -7.85 -17.67
N LEU A 628 14.66 -8.27 -16.90
CA LEU A 628 13.71 -7.36 -16.27
C LEU A 628 14.37 -6.50 -15.20
N SER A 629 15.26 -7.06 -14.38
CA SER A 629 15.99 -6.30 -13.37
C SER A 629 16.93 -5.29 -14.01
N PHE A 630 17.70 -5.68 -15.03
CA PHE A 630 18.64 -4.77 -15.69
C PHE A 630 17.91 -3.67 -16.47
N PHE A 631 16.93 -4.05 -17.30
CA PHE A 631 16.16 -3.07 -18.07
C PHE A 631 15.41 -2.11 -17.13
N GLY A 632 14.85 -2.65 -16.05
CA GLY A 632 14.34 -1.87 -14.92
C GLY A 632 15.39 -0.88 -14.39
N THR A 633 16.57 -1.33 -13.98
CA THR A 633 17.63 -0.45 -13.46
C THR A 633 18.03 0.64 -14.45
N VAL A 634 18.14 0.33 -15.75
CA VAL A 634 18.44 1.32 -16.79
C VAL A 634 17.34 2.36 -16.92
N LEU A 635 16.06 1.94 -17.00
CA LEU A 635 14.94 2.87 -17.03
C LEU A 635 14.91 3.78 -15.79
N GLY A 636 15.35 3.28 -14.64
CA GLY A 636 15.48 4.07 -13.41
C GLY A 636 16.55 5.14 -13.50
N GLY A 637 17.69 4.83 -14.11
CA GLY A 637 18.74 5.82 -14.37
C GLY A 637 18.29 6.88 -15.39
N LEU A 638 17.51 6.51 -16.40
CA LEU A 638 16.91 7.46 -17.33
C LEU A 638 15.94 8.42 -16.63
N TRP A 639 15.07 7.90 -15.77
CA TRP A 639 14.18 8.71 -14.94
C TRP A 639 14.96 9.63 -14.00
N ALA A 640 16.02 9.15 -13.36
CA ALA A 640 16.84 9.96 -12.48
C ALA A 640 17.54 11.11 -13.22
N ASP A 641 17.98 10.87 -14.47
CA ASP A 641 18.55 11.95 -15.29
C ASP A 641 17.48 12.96 -15.71
N ASP A 642 16.29 12.50 -16.08
CA ASP A 642 15.14 13.34 -16.43
C ASP A 642 14.74 14.25 -15.26
N SER A 643 14.54 13.66 -14.07
CA SER A 643 14.07 14.35 -12.87
C SER A 643 15.14 15.17 -12.14
N TRP A 644 16.39 14.70 -12.08
CA TRP A 644 17.45 15.28 -11.23
C TRP A 644 18.73 15.66 -12.00
N GLY A 645 18.80 15.41 -13.30
CA GLY A 645 19.99 15.69 -14.12
C GLY A 645 21.18 14.77 -13.86
N ARG A 646 20.97 13.65 -13.13
CA ARG A 646 22.00 12.62 -12.91
C ARG A 646 21.46 11.22 -13.16
N PHE A 647 22.22 10.42 -13.91
CA PHE A 647 21.87 9.03 -14.16
C PHE A 647 21.97 8.12 -12.92
N TRP A 648 22.87 8.42 -11.98
CA TRP A 648 23.12 7.61 -10.78
C TRP A 648 23.68 8.46 -9.64
N GLY A 649 23.39 8.11 -8.39
CA GLY A 649 23.73 8.86 -7.18
C GLY A 649 24.16 8.00 -5.99
N TRP A 650 24.27 6.68 -6.16
CA TRP A 650 24.75 5.73 -5.15
C TRP A 650 23.89 5.68 -3.89
N ASP A 651 22.61 6.01 -3.98
CA ASP A 651 21.71 5.87 -2.84
C ASP A 651 21.39 4.38 -2.58
N PRO A 652 20.92 4.02 -1.37
CA PRO A 652 20.66 2.63 -1.01
C PRO A 652 19.70 1.89 -1.96
N LYS A 653 18.75 2.58 -2.60
CA LYS A 653 17.79 1.95 -3.55
C LYS A 653 18.47 1.62 -4.87
N GLU A 654 19.21 2.59 -5.42
CA GLU A 654 20.03 2.41 -6.62
C GLU A 654 21.03 1.26 -6.41
N ASN A 655 21.77 1.26 -5.29
CA ASN A 655 22.73 0.20 -4.98
C ASN A 655 22.07 -1.18 -4.84
N GLY A 656 20.91 -1.25 -4.18
CA GLY A 656 20.14 -2.49 -4.05
C GLY A 656 19.73 -3.07 -5.41
N ALA A 657 19.26 -2.22 -6.33
CA ALA A 657 18.92 -2.63 -7.69
C ALA A 657 20.13 -3.19 -8.45
N LEU A 658 21.29 -2.53 -8.35
CA LEU A 658 22.53 -3.00 -8.97
C LEU A 658 22.99 -4.35 -8.42
N ILE A 659 22.93 -4.55 -7.10
CA ILE A 659 23.33 -5.81 -6.46
C ILE A 659 22.50 -6.99 -7.01
N ILE A 660 21.19 -6.81 -7.20
CA ILE A 660 20.31 -7.86 -7.74
C ILE A 660 20.72 -8.23 -9.18
N VAL A 661 20.99 -7.22 -10.02
CA VAL A 661 21.49 -7.43 -11.39
C VAL A 661 22.79 -8.21 -11.38
N LEU A 662 23.76 -7.80 -10.56
CA LEU A 662 25.06 -8.45 -10.45
C LEU A 662 24.94 -9.89 -9.95
N TRP A 663 24.03 -10.15 -9.00
CA TRP A 663 23.79 -11.50 -8.48
C TRP A 663 23.24 -12.43 -9.56
N ASN A 664 22.23 -11.98 -10.31
CA ASN A 664 21.67 -12.73 -11.43
C ASN A 664 22.75 -12.99 -12.51
N ALA A 665 23.55 -11.97 -12.83
CA ALA A 665 24.63 -12.07 -13.81
C ALA A 665 25.71 -13.08 -13.38
N LEU A 666 26.15 -13.00 -12.12
CA LEU A 666 27.19 -13.87 -11.57
C LEU A 666 26.79 -15.34 -11.68
N VAL A 667 25.56 -15.69 -11.32
CA VAL A 667 25.08 -17.09 -11.38
C VAL A 667 25.06 -17.60 -12.83
N LEU A 668 24.58 -16.77 -13.77
CA LEU A 668 24.54 -17.14 -15.19
C LEU A 668 25.94 -17.29 -15.80
N HIS A 669 26.89 -16.40 -15.43
CA HIS A 669 28.27 -16.47 -15.89
C HIS A 669 29.04 -17.64 -15.28
N ALA A 670 28.87 -17.91 -13.99
CA ALA A 670 29.49 -19.05 -13.34
C ALA A 670 29.09 -20.37 -14.03
N ARG A 671 27.81 -20.50 -14.39
CA ARG A 671 27.32 -21.65 -15.17
C ARG A 671 27.89 -21.69 -16.59
N TRP A 672 27.91 -20.56 -17.28
CA TRP A 672 28.48 -20.48 -18.64
C TRP A 672 29.96 -20.86 -18.65
N GLY A 673 30.70 -20.41 -17.64
CA GLY A 673 32.12 -20.71 -17.44
C GLY A 673 32.41 -22.11 -16.89
N GLY A 674 31.39 -22.94 -16.65
CA GLY A 674 31.55 -24.30 -16.12
C GLY A 674 32.00 -24.37 -14.66
N MET A 675 31.87 -23.27 -13.90
CA MET A 675 32.18 -23.22 -12.47
C MET A 675 31.08 -23.90 -11.63
N VAL A 676 29.86 -23.98 -12.15
CA VAL A 676 28.67 -24.62 -11.53
C VAL A 676 27.78 -25.32 -12.55
#